data_AF-A0A2N5UL43-F1
#
_entry.id   AF-A0A2N5UL43-F1
#
_cell.length_a   1.000
_cell.length_b   1.000
_cell.length_c   1.000
_cell.angle_alpha   90.00
_cell.angle_beta   90.00
_cell.angle_gamma   90.00
#
_symmetry.space_group_name_H-M   'P 1'
#
loop_
_entity.id
_entity.type
_entity.pdbx_description
1 polymer ?
#
loop_
_entity_poly.entity_id
_entity_poly.type
_entity_poly.pdbx_seq_one_letter_code
_entity_poly.pdbx_strand_id
1 'polypeptide(L)'
;MDVDPFIHGYVGNPQQLNENSSTGHTLSSVLVWFPFRSKEVFTACLMLGYLHNLMSRDTYMQLRVILSLWNLVLPHWDTVQMTRDRIKKAASFKIVESTSVWGNKLFTISLKTILANELANIYVVNNLEFFPCISDGTTMVDRLCYSYKWREDLPRQYRAQMVVSREKHFYIYEPTQLITGEVVVPLFFYKCKDVLLSKCITPQYSKDIDTNVTHIILPSNVRFNDQALLTIEVEKFHLIYSEITLQDGQYLSQFCRNVLYEESLGGKISLQSKTYNLLHLPNSWREKAKGKIIRHVPITLYADDTSGNVSKQWNKHISFYFTLSGLPPNLTNQEYHCHFLGTSNVAGVLELAEPIINELNDLATNGCPAYDCKLGEDVLIMSVVLAFLADSPMHAEVTSTPMPAVSNNPCRMCHLSVENRGDKQTTSYVHDFFGQPCGSDKLSTRLRVWNETISRSKELWELGKDKSRNAYNTQAKTYGLNDVINKEFLERYSLEMDYPGEKERIKKIELEDADRLFNPFYKLKGFDGTQDTPVETLHVYLLGCVEYLVTDFMQSMKDKVKQIEANWTAFNIQSLNIGYIKPQYLVKHYGSLIGKDYKIILQAAPFVYFPLMNEEQRSLWFSLCYLGSIIFQTKITDMDSYIDEMKKHINIFLYHITKMSARWSNKPKYHQLTHLPQGTERFGNPSLFASEKFESYNSVLRHASVHSNRHSPGRDIAKTFANYQVMRLILSGGRLYDHVADTFMEPSENVSKVFQNEVRIQHLMGLNQGQSTIYPALRIENVPEKRKKEAPSVMLERNPNKKFRQVDSIRINEHEVVDADMFVLVELPNGGPKFIGQVIGLWQALPKESNSFFLHLFQYTKVPEIHKFYNMREFKTINNDVCVDSQ
;
A
#
# COMPACT_ATOMS: atom_id res chain seq x y z
N MET A 1 -5.27 -19.77 42.45
CA MET A 1 -4.78 -19.77 41.06
C MET A 1 -4.19 -21.15 40.85
N ASP A 2 -5.03 -22.10 40.47
CA ASP A 2 -4.58 -23.45 40.14
C ASP A 2 -3.91 -23.39 38.76
N VAL A 3 -2.70 -23.93 38.69
CA VAL A 3 -1.88 -24.02 37.48
C VAL A 3 -2.43 -25.17 36.63
N ASP A 4 -2.98 -24.84 35.45
CA ASP A 4 -3.51 -25.83 34.50
C ASP A 4 -2.34 -26.52 33.75
N PRO A 5 -2.18 -27.86 33.78
CA PRO A 5 -0.96 -28.56 33.31
C PRO A 5 -0.75 -28.57 31.78
N PHE A 6 -1.65 -27.99 30.99
CA PHE A 6 -1.75 -28.22 29.54
C PHE A 6 -0.63 -27.62 28.67
N ILE A 7 0.33 -26.89 29.25
CA ILE A 7 1.55 -26.45 28.56
C ILE A 7 2.80 -27.20 29.04
N HIS A 8 2.80 -27.76 30.26
CA HIS A 8 4.01 -28.28 30.89
C HIS A 8 4.32 -29.76 30.62
N GLY A 9 3.50 -30.46 29.83
CA GLY A 9 3.60 -31.91 29.64
C GLY A 9 4.16 -32.42 28.30
N TYR A 10 4.43 -31.57 27.32
CA TYR A 10 4.64 -32.02 25.93
C TYR A 10 5.95 -31.54 25.32
N VAL A 11 7.05 -31.84 25.99
CA VAL A 11 8.39 -31.84 25.38
C VAL A 11 9.11 -33.09 25.86
N GLY A 12 8.86 -34.22 25.19
CA GLY A 12 9.47 -35.50 25.51
C GLY A 12 9.24 -36.52 24.40
N ASN A 13 10.31 -37.19 23.99
CA ASN A 13 10.37 -38.22 22.96
C ASN A 13 9.16 -39.20 23.03
N PRO A 14 8.48 -39.56 21.92
CA PRO A 14 7.20 -40.28 21.93
C PRO A 14 7.20 -41.71 22.52
N GLN A 15 8.31 -42.19 23.08
CA GLN A 15 8.48 -43.58 23.52
C GLN A 15 8.37 -43.81 25.03
N GLN A 16 8.16 -42.78 25.85
CA GLN A 16 7.99 -42.98 27.29
C GLN A 16 6.88 -42.08 27.81
N LEU A 17 5.75 -42.66 28.22
CA LEU A 17 5.02 -42.35 29.46
C LEU A 17 3.76 -43.23 29.57
N ASN A 18 3.68 -43.93 30.71
CA ASN A 18 2.72 -44.96 31.05
C ASN A 18 1.33 -44.43 31.41
N GLU A 19 0.36 -45.31 31.21
CA GLU A 19 -1.06 -45.28 31.55
C GLU A 19 -1.32 -44.87 33.01
N ASN A 20 -2.16 -43.85 33.22
CA ASN A 20 -3.25 -43.80 34.22
C ASN A 20 -3.78 -42.37 34.40
N SER A 21 -4.80 -41.98 33.61
CA SER A 21 -5.81 -41.00 34.05
C SER A 21 -7.13 -41.21 33.31
N SER A 22 -8.19 -41.34 34.09
CA SER A 22 -9.54 -41.76 33.69
C SER A 22 -10.43 -40.57 33.29
N THR A 23 -10.09 -39.89 32.21
CA THR A 23 -11.02 -39.02 31.45
C THR A 23 -10.86 -39.34 29.98
N GLY A 24 -11.87 -39.99 29.38
CA GLY A 24 -11.84 -40.65 28.07
C GLY A 24 -11.74 -39.77 26.83
N HIS A 25 -10.89 -38.74 26.83
CA HIS A 25 -10.33 -38.18 25.60
C HIS A 25 -8.91 -38.70 25.46
N THR A 26 -8.70 -39.69 24.58
CA THR A 26 -7.35 -40.21 24.30
C THR A 26 -6.43 -39.06 23.87
N LEU A 27 -5.21 -39.03 24.40
CA LEU A 27 -4.15 -38.05 24.06
C LEU A 27 -4.01 -37.85 22.53
N SER A 28 -4.33 -38.89 21.74
CA SER A 28 -4.31 -38.87 20.28
C SER A 28 -5.31 -37.90 19.65
N SER A 29 -6.51 -37.67 20.22
CA SER A 29 -7.52 -36.80 19.60
C SER A 29 -7.22 -35.31 19.76
N VAL A 30 -6.42 -34.93 20.76
CA VAL A 30 -6.07 -33.53 21.06
C VAL A 30 -4.98 -33.01 20.13
N LEU A 31 -4.03 -33.87 19.70
CA LEU A 31 -3.01 -33.52 18.72
C LEU A 31 -3.59 -33.33 17.30
N VAL A 32 -4.72 -33.96 17.00
CA VAL A 32 -5.35 -33.97 15.67
C VAL A 32 -5.88 -32.59 15.25
N TRP A 33 -6.31 -31.75 16.20
CA TRP A 33 -6.87 -30.41 15.93
C TRP A 33 -6.12 -29.29 16.65
N PHE A 34 -4.90 -29.56 17.13
CA PHE A 34 -4.05 -28.57 17.77
C PHE A 34 -3.91 -27.30 16.90
N PRO A 35 -3.99 -26.08 17.46
CA PRO A 35 -4.01 -25.75 18.89
C PRO A 35 -5.37 -25.89 19.57
N PHE A 36 -6.43 -26.27 18.87
CA PHE A 36 -7.76 -26.45 19.46
C PHE A 36 -7.87 -27.79 20.16
N ARG A 37 -8.64 -27.84 21.26
CA ARG A 37 -8.85 -29.07 22.03
C ARG A 37 -9.69 -30.12 21.26
N SER A 38 -10.49 -29.68 20.29
CA SER A 38 -11.30 -30.55 19.45
C SER A 38 -11.73 -29.84 18.15
N LYS A 39 -12.31 -30.60 17.22
CA LYS A 39 -12.90 -30.09 15.97
C LYS A 39 -14.04 -29.09 16.25
N GLU A 40 -14.87 -29.36 17.24
CA GLU A 40 -16.02 -28.53 17.62
C GLU A 40 -15.56 -27.16 18.13
N VAL A 41 -14.46 -27.11 18.90
CA VAL A 41 -13.87 -25.85 19.36
C VAL A 41 -13.30 -25.05 18.19
N PHE A 42 -12.61 -25.72 17.26
CA PHE A 42 -12.14 -25.09 16.02
C PHE A 42 -13.30 -24.52 15.20
N THR A 43 -14.34 -25.32 14.94
CA THR A 43 -15.53 -24.90 14.21
C THR A 43 -16.23 -23.72 14.90
N ALA A 44 -16.37 -23.75 16.22
CA ALA A 44 -16.93 -22.63 16.97
C ALA A 44 -16.10 -21.34 16.83
N CYS A 45 -14.76 -21.43 16.89
CA CYS A 45 -13.88 -20.28 16.65
C CYS A 45 -14.03 -19.72 15.23
N LEU A 46 -14.22 -20.57 14.22
CA LEU A 46 -14.52 -20.13 12.85
C LEU A 46 -15.90 -19.47 12.76
N MET A 47 -16.91 -20.02 13.41
CA MET A 47 -18.30 -19.51 13.39
C MET A 47 -18.47 -18.14 14.03
N LEU A 48 -17.64 -17.79 15.03
CA LEU A 48 -17.63 -16.43 15.57
C LEU A 48 -17.27 -15.39 14.51
N GLY A 49 -16.61 -15.84 13.44
CA GLY A 49 -16.34 -15.11 12.23
C GLY A 49 -15.30 -14.01 12.40
N TYR A 50 -14.97 -13.43 11.25
CA TYR A 50 -13.90 -12.46 11.06
C TYR A 50 -14.32 -11.44 10.01
N LEU A 51 -13.64 -10.31 9.99
CA LEU A 51 -13.91 -9.21 9.05
C LEU A 51 -15.40 -8.79 9.08
N HIS A 52 -16.11 -8.92 7.97
CA HIS A 52 -17.53 -8.59 7.82
C HIS A 52 -18.49 -9.57 8.48
N ASN A 53 -18.00 -10.72 8.95
CA ASN A 53 -18.85 -11.85 9.34
C ASN A 53 -18.82 -12.12 10.85
N LEU A 54 -18.69 -11.08 11.68
CA LEU A 54 -18.71 -11.24 13.14
C LEU A 54 -20.09 -11.66 13.66
N MET A 55 -20.12 -12.63 14.56
CA MET A 55 -21.34 -13.13 15.19
C MET A 55 -21.49 -12.61 16.62
N SER A 56 -22.70 -12.17 16.97
CA SER A 56 -23.02 -11.79 18.36
C SER A 56 -23.12 -13.02 19.27
N ARG A 57 -22.97 -12.82 20.58
CA ARG A 57 -23.17 -13.88 21.59
C ARG A 57 -24.55 -14.52 21.46
N ASP A 58 -25.59 -13.71 21.30
CA ASP A 58 -26.97 -14.19 21.25
C ASP A 58 -27.22 -15.04 19.99
N THR A 59 -26.75 -14.59 18.83
CA THR A 59 -26.82 -15.35 17.57
C THR A 59 -26.07 -16.68 17.69
N TYR A 60 -24.88 -16.68 18.29
CA TYR A 60 -24.11 -17.90 18.52
C TYR A 60 -24.85 -18.88 19.44
N MET A 61 -25.42 -18.40 20.55
CA MET A 61 -26.17 -19.23 21.49
C MET A 61 -27.43 -19.83 20.84
N GLN A 62 -28.14 -19.07 20.00
CA GLN A 62 -29.28 -19.57 19.23
C GLN A 62 -28.85 -20.67 18.24
N LEU A 63 -27.80 -20.43 17.44
CA LEU A 63 -27.28 -21.42 16.50
C LEU A 63 -26.80 -22.69 17.20
N ARG A 64 -26.15 -22.56 18.37
CA ARG A 64 -25.74 -23.69 19.19
C ARG A 64 -26.93 -24.58 19.57
N VAL A 65 -28.05 -23.99 19.97
CA VAL A 65 -29.28 -24.75 20.29
C VAL A 65 -29.84 -25.43 19.03
N ILE A 66 -29.92 -24.72 17.91
CA ILE A 66 -30.42 -25.29 16.64
C ILE A 66 -29.57 -26.47 16.17
N LEU A 67 -28.25 -26.32 16.19
CA LEU A 67 -27.31 -27.37 15.77
C LEU A 67 -27.34 -28.58 16.71
N SER A 68 -27.63 -28.37 17.99
CA SER A 68 -27.80 -29.49 18.94
C SER A 68 -28.98 -30.41 18.58
N LEU A 69 -30.01 -29.89 17.90
CA LEU A 69 -31.12 -30.70 17.37
C LEU A 69 -30.66 -31.70 16.28
N TRP A 70 -29.52 -31.42 15.65
CA TRP A 70 -28.88 -32.26 14.63
C TRP A 70 -27.66 -33.02 15.17
N ASN A 71 -27.56 -33.20 16.50
CA ASN A 71 -26.43 -33.84 17.18
C ASN A 71 -25.08 -33.15 16.97
N LEU A 72 -25.06 -31.87 16.60
CA LEU A 72 -23.84 -31.05 16.51
C LEU A 72 -23.70 -30.21 17.79
N VAL A 73 -22.91 -30.72 18.75
CA VAL A 73 -22.72 -30.08 20.05
C VAL A 73 -21.52 -29.13 20.03
N LEU A 74 -21.79 -27.84 19.90
CA LEU A 74 -20.75 -26.81 20.00
C LEU A 74 -20.45 -26.43 21.46
N PRO A 75 -19.20 -25.99 21.78
CA PRO A 75 -18.84 -25.50 23.10
C PRO A 75 -19.66 -24.26 23.52
N HIS A 76 -19.68 -23.96 24.82
CA HIS A 76 -20.28 -22.72 25.31
C HIS A 76 -19.45 -21.50 24.90
N TRP A 77 -20.09 -20.33 24.76
CA TRP A 77 -19.43 -19.07 24.37
C TRP A 77 -18.16 -18.78 25.17
N ASP A 78 -18.22 -18.94 26.50
CA ASP A 78 -17.09 -18.66 27.38
C ASP A 78 -15.91 -19.60 27.10
N THR A 79 -16.16 -20.87 26.78
CA THR A 79 -15.12 -21.83 26.38
C THR A 79 -14.43 -21.41 25.09
N VAL A 80 -15.18 -20.86 24.13
CA VAL A 80 -14.62 -20.34 22.86
C VAL A 80 -13.76 -19.10 23.12
N GLN A 81 -14.25 -18.16 23.94
CA GLN A 81 -13.48 -16.96 24.30
C GLN A 81 -12.20 -17.30 25.08
N MET A 82 -12.29 -18.19 26.07
CA MET A 82 -11.11 -18.70 26.80
C MET A 82 -10.11 -19.37 25.86
N THR A 83 -10.59 -20.10 24.86
CA THR A 83 -9.72 -20.70 23.84
C THR A 83 -9.01 -19.64 23.01
N ARG A 84 -9.73 -18.63 22.50
CA ARG A 84 -9.15 -17.51 21.74
C ARG A 84 -8.13 -16.74 22.58
N ASP A 85 -8.44 -16.47 23.84
CA ASP A 85 -7.52 -15.78 24.76
C ASP A 85 -6.28 -16.61 25.07
N ARG A 86 -6.42 -17.94 25.27
CA ARG A 86 -5.28 -18.85 25.47
C ARG A 86 -4.36 -18.83 24.26
N ILE A 87 -4.92 -19.00 23.05
CA ILE A 87 -4.14 -19.04 21.81
C ILE A 87 -3.49 -17.68 21.54
N LYS A 88 -4.22 -16.57 21.72
CA LYS A 88 -3.68 -15.22 21.57
C LYS A 88 -2.51 -14.95 22.53
N LYS A 89 -2.63 -15.42 23.78
CA LYS A 89 -1.54 -15.33 24.77
C LYS A 89 -0.32 -16.16 24.35
N ALA A 90 -0.53 -17.39 23.87
CA ALA A 90 0.54 -18.26 23.37
C ALA A 90 1.26 -17.59 22.19
N ALA A 91 0.52 -17.09 21.20
CA ALA A 91 1.04 -16.42 20.00
C ALA A 91 1.56 -14.98 20.23
N SER A 92 1.66 -14.52 21.49
CA SER A 92 2.14 -13.17 21.85
C SER A 92 1.44 -11.98 21.18
N PHE A 93 0.21 -12.15 20.72
CA PHE A 93 -0.61 -11.04 20.23
C PHE A 93 -1.17 -10.23 21.41
N LYS A 94 -0.28 -9.46 22.06
CA LYS A 94 -0.62 -8.55 23.14
C LYS A 94 -1.09 -7.23 22.55
N ILE A 95 -2.17 -6.73 23.13
CA ILE A 95 -2.59 -5.35 22.91
C ILE A 95 -1.67 -4.50 23.77
N VAL A 96 -0.96 -3.58 23.13
CA VAL A 96 -0.10 -2.61 23.81
C VAL A 96 -1.01 -1.48 24.29
N GLU A 97 -1.13 -1.35 25.60
CA GLU A 97 -1.77 -0.20 26.23
C GLU A 97 -0.69 0.86 26.48
N SER A 98 -0.89 2.06 25.95
CA SER A 98 -0.04 3.22 26.20
C SER A 98 -0.88 4.44 26.56
N THR A 99 -0.22 5.49 27.03
CA THR A 99 -0.88 6.74 27.39
C THR A 99 -0.31 7.85 26.52
N SER A 100 -1.18 8.60 25.85
CA SER A 100 -0.79 9.73 25.02
C SER A 100 -0.23 10.86 25.86
N VAL A 101 0.36 11.84 25.18
CA VAL A 101 0.86 13.06 25.79
C VAL A 101 -0.21 13.89 26.54
N TRP A 102 -1.50 13.66 26.22
CA TRP A 102 -2.65 14.29 26.88
C TRP A 102 -3.35 13.40 27.91
N GLY A 103 -2.79 12.24 28.24
CA GLY A 103 -3.38 11.32 29.22
C GLY A 103 -4.44 10.38 28.66
N ASN A 104 -4.64 10.35 27.33
CA ASN A 104 -5.59 9.44 26.70
C ASN A 104 -5.03 8.03 26.65
N LYS A 105 -5.85 7.03 26.98
CA LYS A 105 -5.47 5.62 26.82
C LYS A 105 -5.53 5.22 25.34
N LEU A 106 -4.45 4.61 24.88
CA LEU A 106 -4.30 4.12 23.50
C LEU A 106 -4.15 2.60 23.51
N PHE A 107 -4.70 1.95 22.50
CA PHE A 107 -4.63 0.50 22.34
C PHE A 107 -4.18 0.18 20.93
N THR A 108 -2.99 -0.43 20.81
CA THR A 108 -2.41 -0.84 19.53
C THR A 108 -2.07 -2.33 19.52
N ILE A 109 -1.95 -2.91 18.33
CA ILE A 109 -1.36 -4.22 18.08
C ILE A 109 0.09 -4.01 17.66
N SER A 110 1.03 -4.78 18.23
CA SER A 110 2.44 -4.63 17.90
C SER A 110 2.70 -4.89 16.42
N LEU A 111 3.29 -3.90 15.76
CA LEU A 111 3.68 -3.99 14.35
C LEU A 111 4.74 -5.07 14.16
N LYS A 112 5.70 -5.17 15.08
CA LYS A 112 6.75 -6.22 15.06
C LYS A 112 6.16 -7.62 15.02
N THR A 113 5.18 -7.88 15.88
CA THR A 113 4.48 -9.18 15.93
C THR A 113 3.75 -9.45 14.62
N ILE A 114 3.04 -8.46 14.04
CA ILE A 114 2.37 -8.66 12.75
C ILE A 114 3.39 -8.99 11.66
N LEU A 115 4.47 -8.21 11.52
CA LEU A 115 5.49 -8.45 10.50
C LEU A 115 6.17 -9.83 10.65
N ALA A 116 6.54 -10.22 11.88
CA ALA A 116 7.13 -11.54 12.14
C ALA A 116 6.21 -12.68 11.68
N ASN A 117 4.90 -12.49 11.88
CA ASN A 117 3.90 -13.48 11.52
C ASN A 117 3.60 -13.53 10.02
N GLU A 118 3.70 -12.42 9.30
CA GLU A 118 3.58 -12.44 7.84
C GLU A 118 4.71 -13.25 7.18
N LEU A 119 5.91 -13.31 7.78
CA LEU A 119 7.00 -14.19 7.31
C LEU A 119 6.78 -15.67 7.65
N ALA A 120 6.01 -15.96 8.70
CA ALA A 120 5.56 -17.30 9.04
C ALA A 120 4.30 -17.74 8.26
N ASN A 121 3.73 -16.87 7.43
CA ASN A 121 2.52 -17.14 6.65
C ASN A 121 2.86 -17.46 5.20
N ILE A 122 2.68 -18.71 4.80
CA ILE A 122 3.05 -19.21 3.47
C ILE A 122 2.32 -18.50 2.32
N TYR A 123 1.10 -18.00 2.58
CA TYR A 123 0.30 -17.26 1.60
C TYR A 123 0.83 -15.85 1.34
N VAL A 124 1.71 -15.36 2.21
CA VAL A 124 2.26 -14.01 2.17
C VAL A 124 3.72 -14.05 1.74
N VAL A 125 4.58 -14.78 2.47
CA VAL A 125 6.03 -14.77 2.26
C VAL A 125 6.44 -15.25 0.86
N ASN A 126 5.66 -16.14 0.24
CA ASN A 126 5.92 -16.62 -1.11
C ASN A 126 5.81 -15.54 -2.18
N ASN A 127 5.01 -14.50 -1.92
CA ASN A 127 4.71 -13.41 -2.84
C ASN A 127 5.42 -12.10 -2.47
N LEU A 128 6.20 -12.10 -1.39
CA LEU A 128 6.79 -10.89 -0.81
C LEU A 128 8.18 -10.62 -1.40
N GLU A 129 8.37 -9.40 -1.92
CA GLU A 129 9.70 -8.89 -2.28
C GLU A 129 10.42 -8.30 -1.07
N PHE A 130 11.72 -8.59 -0.96
CA PHE A 130 12.60 -8.10 0.10
C PHE A 130 13.65 -7.10 -0.42
N PHE A 131 13.74 -6.93 -1.73
CA PHE A 131 14.68 -6.03 -2.39
C PHE A 131 13.92 -5.12 -3.36
N PRO A 132 14.39 -3.88 -3.56
CA PRO A 132 13.86 -3.06 -4.64
C PRO A 132 14.21 -3.69 -6.00
N CYS A 133 13.38 -3.41 -6.99
CA CYS A 133 13.51 -3.90 -8.36
C CYS A 133 13.86 -2.74 -9.33
N ILE A 134 14.47 -3.09 -10.44
CA ILE A 134 14.66 -2.20 -11.58
C ILE A 134 14.05 -2.82 -12.84
N SER A 135 13.49 -1.98 -13.72
CA SER A 135 13.06 -2.42 -15.04
C SER A 135 14.28 -2.56 -15.95
N ASP A 136 14.26 -3.58 -16.79
CA ASP A 136 15.23 -3.81 -17.86
C ASP A 136 14.81 -3.15 -19.19
N GLY A 137 13.79 -2.29 -19.17
CA GLY A 137 13.19 -1.67 -20.35
C GLY A 137 12.11 -2.51 -21.03
N THR A 138 11.96 -3.79 -20.65
CA THR A 138 10.85 -4.66 -21.10
C THR A 138 9.82 -4.90 -19.99
N THR A 139 10.25 -4.83 -18.74
CA THR A 139 9.40 -5.07 -17.58
C THR A 139 8.61 -3.83 -17.20
N MET A 140 7.30 -3.98 -17.11
CA MET A 140 6.38 -2.90 -16.75
C MET A 140 6.46 -2.57 -15.26
N VAL A 141 6.45 -1.28 -14.92
CA VAL A 141 6.35 -0.82 -13.53
C VAL A 141 4.89 -0.93 -13.05
N ASP A 142 4.63 -1.96 -12.25
CA ASP A 142 3.30 -2.33 -11.75
C ASP A 142 3.26 -2.57 -10.23
N ARG A 143 4.38 -2.33 -9.53
CA ARG A 143 4.60 -2.70 -8.12
C ARG A 143 5.47 -1.68 -7.40
N LEU A 144 5.28 -1.55 -6.09
CA LEU A 144 6.09 -0.66 -5.23
C LEU A 144 7.55 -1.12 -5.08
N CYS A 145 7.90 -2.37 -5.39
CA CYS A 145 9.30 -2.79 -5.45
C CYS A 145 10.10 -1.98 -6.48
N TYR A 146 9.48 -1.46 -7.54
CA TYR A 146 10.11 -0.58 -8.52
C TYR A 146 10.19 0.90 -8.09
N SER A 147 9.69 1.24 -6.90
CA SER A 147 9.66 2.62 -6.42
C SER A 147 11.08 3.19 -6.31
N TYR A 148 11.24 4.43 -6.78
CA TYR A 148 12.48 5.19 -6.63
C TYR A 148 12.85 5.33 -5.15
N LYS A 149 11.86 5.54 -4.28
CA LYS A 149 12.11 5.67 -2.84
C LYS A 149 12.86 4.46 -2.29
N TRP A 150 12.35 3.25 -2.54
CA TRP A 150 12.98 2.03 -2.02
C TRP A 150 14.33 1.76 -2.68
N ARG A 151 14.44 2.00 -4.00
CA ARG A 151 15.65 1.72 -4.76
C ARG A 151 16.81 2.68 -4.46
N GLU A 152 16.53 3.97 -4.32
CA GLU A 152 17.56 5.03 -4.40
C GLU A 152 17.54 6.02 -3.23
N ASP A 153 16.34 6.45 -2.81
CA ASP A 153 16.20 7.63 -1.95
C ASP A 153 16.35 7.35 -0.45
N LEU A 154 16.14 6.09 -0.02
CA LEU A 154 16.32 5.75 1.38
C LEU A 154 17.76 6.06 1.82
N PRO A 155 17.95 6.77 2.96
CA PRO A 155 19.26 6.89 3.59
C PRO A 155 19.90 5.52 3.81
N ARG A 156 21.24 5.43 3.74
CA ARG A 156 21.95 4.14 3.76
C ARG A 156 21.55 3.22 4.90
N GLN A 157 21.29 3.75 6.10
CA GLN A 157 20.93 2.97 7.28
C GLN A 157 19.54 2.32 7.18
N TYR A 158 18.73 2.75 6.21
CA TYR A 158 17.35 2.32 5.97
C TYR A 158 17.19 1.51 4.68
N ARG A 159 18.26 1.29 3.91
CA ARG A 159 18.25 0.45 2.70
C ARG A 159 18.23 -1.03 3.08
N ALA A 160 18.01 -1.90 2.08
CA ALA A 160 18.29 -3.32 2.22
C ALA A 160 19.77 -3.53 2.58
N GLN A 161 20.05 -3.97 3.81
CA GLN A 161 21.40 -3.94 4.38
C GLN A 161 22.29 -5.08 3.93
N MET A 162 21.69 -6.22 3.57
CA MET A 162 22.40 -7.49 3.47
C MET A 162 21.87 -8.37 2.35
N VAL A 163 22.77 -9.14 1.75
CA VAL A 163 22.47 -10.23 0.81
C VAL A 163 23.24 -11.49 1.18
N VAL A 164 22.71 -12.64 0.79
CA VAL A 164 23.36 -13.94 0.94
C VAL A 164 23.94 -14.36 -0.40
N SER A 165 25.19 -14.82 -0.37
CA SER A 165 25.84 -15.47 -1.51
C SER A 165 26.81 -16.51 -0.99
N ARG A 166 26.81 -17.73 -1.56
CA ARG A 166 27.71 -18.82 -1.15
C ARG A 166 27.74 -19.06 0.37
N GLU A 167 26.55 -19.08 1.00
CA GLU A 167 26.37 -19.27 2.46
C GLU A 167 27.02 -18.18 3.34
N LYS A 168 27.42 -17.04 2.74
CA LYS A 168 28.02 -15.91 3.44
C LYS A 168 27.12 -14.68 3.35
N HIS A 169 27.25 -13.81 4.35
CA HIS A 169 26.47 -12.57 4.47
C HIS A 169 27.31 -11.36 4.09
N PHE A 170 26.89 -10.66 3.03
CA PHE A 170 27.53 -9.45 2.52
C PHE A 170 26.65 -8.25 2.87
N TYR A 171 27.26 -7.17 3.34
CA TYR A 171 26.56 -5.96 3.77
C TYR A 171 26.93 -4.77 2.89
N ILE A 172 26.01 -3.84 2.74
CA ILE A 172 26.35 -2.54 2.17
C ILE A 172 27.37 -1.83 3.07
N TYR A 173 28.25 -1.05 2.46
CA TYR A 173 29.35 -0.36 3.12
C TYR A 173 30.31 -1.30 3.88
N GLU A 174 30.46 -2.56 3.45
CA GLU A 174 31.56 -3.44 3.86
C GLU A 174 32.41 -3.84 2.64
N PRO A 175 33.75 -3.81 2.72
CA PRO A 175 34.60 -4.36 1.67
C PRO A 175 34.28 -5.83 1.39
N THR A 176 34.17 -6.17 0.11
CA THR A 176 33.82 -7.49 -0.41
C THR A 176 34.80 -7.85 -1.51
N GLN A 177 35.40 -9.04 -1.43
CA GLN A 177 36.24 -9.54 -2.52
C GLN A 177 35.39 -10.33 -3.52
N LEU A 178 35.58 -10.06 -4.80
CA LEU A 178 35.00 -10.81 -5.90
C LEU A 178 35.78 -12.10 -6.17
N ILE A 179 35.19 -13.02 -6.93
CA ILE A 179 35.89 -14.23 -7.41
C ILE A 179 37.14 -13.88 -8.24
N THR A 180 37.18 -12.70 -8.86
CA THR A 180 38.34 -12.19 -9.60
C THR A 180 39.51 -11.79 -8.69
N GLY A 181 39.28 -11.69 -7.37
CA GLY A 181 40.25 -11.19 -6.38
C GLY A 181 40.15 -9.68 -6.13
N GLU A 182 39.39 -8.94 -6.94
CA GLU A 182 39.18 -7.50 -6.77
C GLU A 182 38.34 -7.21 -5.52
N VAL A 183 38.71 -6.15 -4.79
CA VAL A 183 37.96 -5.67 -3.61
C VAL A 183 37.08 -4.51 -4.01
N VAL A 184 35.79 -4.62 -3.73
CA VAL A 184 34.77 -3.59 -3.98
C VAL A 184 33.96 -3.32 -2.70
N VAL A 185 33.24 -2.20 -2.65
CA VAL A 185 32.29 -1.90 -1.57
C VAL A 185 30.87 -1.84 -2.13
N PRO A 186 29.96 -2.76 -1.77
CA PRO A 186 28.55 -2.70 -2.13
C PRO A 186 27.86 -1.49 -1.50
N LEU A 187 27.07 -0.73 -2.27
CA LEU A 187 26.31 0.44 -1.78
C LEU A 187 24.78 0.26 -1.88
N PHE A 188 24.32 -0.57 -2.83
CA PHE A 188 22.90 -0.84 -3.07
C PHE A 188 22.71 -2.29 -3.51
N PHE A 189 21.69 -2.95 -2.97
CA PHE A 189 21.23 -4.27 -3.41
C PHE A 189 19.85 -4.16 -4.06
N TYR A 190 19.66 -4.80 -5.20
CA TYR A 190 18.42 -4.72 -5.98
C TYR A 190 18.26 -5.94 -6.91
N LYS A 191 17.05 -6.15 -7.41
CA LYS A 191 16.73 -7.22 -8.38
C LYS A 191 16.48 -6.69 -9.78
N CYS A 192 16.90 -7.45 -10.79
CA CYS A 192 16.53 -7.29 -12.19
C CYS A 192 16.22 -8.66 -12.79
N LYS A 193 14.99 -8.89 -13.31
CA LYS A 193 14.56 -10.19 -13.87
C LYS A 193 14.95 -11.39 -12.99
N ASP A 194 14.63 -11.31 -11.70
CA ASP A 194 14.96 -12.28 -10.63
C ASP A 194 16.44 -12.44 -10.26
N VAL A 195 17.36 -11.82 -10.99
CA VAL A 195 18.79 -11.80 -10.64
C VAL A 195 19.07 -10.74 -9.59
N LEU A 196 19.75 -11.13 -8.51
CA LEU A 196 20.18 -10.23 -7.45
C LEU A 196 21.51 -9.55 -7.83
N LEU A 197 21.46 -8.22 -7.88
CA LEU A 197 22.57 -7.36 -8.30
C LEU A 197 22.96 -6.41 -7.17
N SER A 198 24.19 -5.92 -7.26
CA SER A 198 24.75 -4.89 -6.39
C SER A 198 25.34 -3.77 -7.22
N LYS A 199 25.08 -2.52 -6.82
CA LYS A 199 25.91 -1.38 -7.22
C LYS A 199 27.09 -1.30 -6.26
N CYS A 200 28.29 -1.46 -6.79
CA CYS A 200 29.53 -1.46 -6.02
C CYS A 200 30.44 -0.32 -6.47
N ILE A 201 31.27 0.16 -5.56
CA ILE A 201 32.33 1.12 -5.87
C ILE A 201 33.70 0.50 -5.59
N THR A 202 34.67 0.81 -6.43
CA THR A 202 36.07 0.47 -6.16
C THR A 202 36.63 1.46 -5.14
N PRO A 203 37.05 1.01 -3.95
CA PRO A 203 37.59 1.91 -2.94
C PRO A 203 38.94 2.50 -3.36
N GLN A 204 39.22 3.73 -2.94
CA GLN A 204 40.55 4.33 -3.05
C GLN A 204 41.34 4.06 -1.78
N TYR A 205 42.66 3.95 -1.90
CA TYR A 205 43.56 3.70 -0.77
C TYR A 205 44.52 4.88 -0.63
N SER A 206 44.67 5.39 0.59
CA SER A 206 45.65 6.43 0.93
C SER A 206 46.39 6.03 2.19
N LYS A 207 47.70 6.17 2.21
CA LYS A 207 48.53 5.79 3.35
C LYS A 207 48.87 7.02 4.18
N ASP A 208 48.53 6.99 5.46
CA ASP A 208 48.99 7.98 6.43
C ASP A 208 50.47 7.68 6.77
N ILE A 209 51.33 8.67 6.53
CA ILE A 209 52.78 8.57 6.68
C ILE A 209 53.16 8.51 8.17
N ASP A 210 52.37 9.14 9.05
CA ASP A 210 52.69 9.27 10.47
C ASP A 210 52.19 8.07 11.28
N THR A 211 50.99 7.55 10.94
CA THR A 211 50.38 6.42 11.67
C THR A 211 50.61 5.06 11.01
N ASN A 212 51.15 5.04 9.79
CA ASN A 212 51.33 3.86 8.92
C ASN A 212 50.01 3.10 8.64
N VAL A 213 48.86 3.76 8.83
CA VAL A 213 47.51 3.23 8.56
C VAL A 213 47.13 3.55 7.12
N THR A 214 46.48 2.62 6.43
CA THR A 214 45.90 2.90 5.11
C THR A 214 44.41 3.17 5.25
N HIS A 215 43.99 4.34 4.79
CA HIS A 215 42.61 4.78 4.71
C HIS A 215 41.96 4.20 3.46
N ILE A 216 40.86 3.49 3.65
CA ILE A 216 39.95 3.10 2.57
C ILE A 216 38.95 4.25 2.38
N ILE A 217 39.04 4.94 1.26
CA ILE A 217 38.30 6.17 0.98
C ILE A 217 37.21 5.91 -0.05
N LEU A 218 36.00 6.37 0.27
CA LEU A 218 34.81 6.36 -0.59
C LEU A 218 34.33 7.80 -0.81
N PRO A 219 33.80 8.14 -1.99
CA PRO A 219 33.04 9.38 -2.14
C PRO A 219 31.77 9.32 -1.27
N SER A 220 31.45 10.42 -0.61
CA SER A 220 30.16 10.57 0.10
C SER A 220 29.01 10.83 -0.89
N ASN A 221 27.77 10.55 -0.47
CA ASN A 221 26.55 10.89 -1.21
C ASN A 221 26.45 10.33 -2.64
N VAL A 222 27.06 9.16 -2.89
CA VAL A 222 26.99 8.48 -4.19
C VAL A 222 25.56 8.11 -4.53
N ARG A 223 25.10 8.53 -5.71
CA ARG A 223 23.75 8.24 -6.22
C ARG A 223 23.71 6.88 -6.90
N PHE A 224 22.54 6.25 -6.98
CA PHE A 224 22.37 4.91 -7.54
C PHE A 224 22.83 4.78 -9.01
N ASN A 225 22.64 5.82 -9.82
CA ASN A 225 23.03 5.89 -11.23
C ASN A 225 24.38 6.60 -11.47
N ASP A 226 25.21 6.74 -10.43
CA ASP A 226 26.54 7.32 -10.58
C ASP A 226 27.42 6.46 -11.51
N GLN A 227 28.13 7.12 -12.43
CA GLN A 227 28.97 6.44 -13.43
C GLN A 227 30.17 5.71 -12.81
N ALA A 228 30.58 6.09 -11.58
CA ALA A 228 31.64 5.41 -10.85
C ALA A 228 31.20 4.03 -10.30
N LEU A 229 29.90 3.71 -10.32
CA LEU A 229 29.38 2.46 -9.79
C LEU A 229 29.43 1.32 -10.81
N LEU A 230 30.05 0.22 -10.39
CA LEU A 230 30.03 -1.06 -11.08
C LEU A 230 28.74 -1.81 -10.77
N THR A 231 28.16 -2.46 -11.78
CA THR A 231 27.03 -3.37 -11.60
C THR A 231 27.55 -4.79 -11.53
N ILE A 232 27.36 -5.45 -10.38
CA ILE A 232 27.93 -6.76 -10.09
C ILE A 232 26.81 -7.71 -9.66
N GLU A 233 26.76 -8.89 -10.24
CA GLU A 233 25.89 -9.98 -9.78
C GLU A 233 26.37 -10.49 -8.41
N VAL A 234 25.45 -10.62 -7.47
CA VAL A 234 25.79 -11.02 -6.09
C VAL A 234 26.44 -12.40 -6.01
N GLU A 235 26.19 -13.29 -6.98
CA GLU A 235 26.86 -14.59 -7.09
C GLU A 235 28.39 -14.50 -7.31
N LYS A 236 28.88 -13.34 -7.79
CA LYS A 236 30.30 -13.05 -8.00
C LYS A 236 31.03 -12.65 -6.71
N PHE A 237 30.31 -12.44 -5.61
CA PHE A 237 30.91 -12.20 -4.30
C PHE A 237 31.55 -13.47 -3.75
N HIS A 238 32.74 -13.34 -3.13
CA HIS A 238 33.55 -14.48 -2.68
C HIS A 238 33.94 -14.40 -1.20
N LEU A 239 34.72 -13.38 -0.80
CA LEU A 239 35.15 -13.20 0.59
C LEU A 239 34.43 -12.03 1.25
N ILE A 240 33.92 -12.25 2.45
CA ILE A 240 33.38 -11.19 3.31
C ILE A 240 34.53 -10.41 3.94
N TYR A 241 34.25 -9.20 4.43
CA TYR A 241 35.25 -8.29 5.01
C TYR A 241 36.26 -8.96 5.96
N SER A 242 35.80 -9.81 6.88
CA SER A 242 36.64 -10.48 7.87
C SER A 242 37.58 -11.53 7.30
N GLU A 243 37.37 -11.97 6.06
CA GLU A 243 38.16 -13.02 5.39
C GLU A 243 39.18 -12.44 4.41
N ILE A 244 39.09 -11.15 4.07
CA ILE A 244 39.96 -10.54 3.06
C ILE A 244 41.38 -10.40 3.62
N THR A 245 42.33 -11.04 2.95
CA THR A 245 43.77 -10.93 3.24
C THR A 245 44.51 -10.18 2.14
N LEU A 246 45.49 -9.37 2.53
CA LEU A 246 46.42 -8.70 1.61
C LEU A 246 47.54 -9.66 1.16
N GLN A 247 48.37 -9.22 0.21
CA GLN A 247 49.46 -10.03 -0.35
C GLN A 247 50.51 -10.47 0.69
N ASP A 248 50.65 -9.71 1.77
CA ASP A 248 51.55 -10.01 2.89
C ASP A 248 50.91 -10.90 3.96
N GLY A 249 49.66 -11.36 3.74
CA GLY A 249 48.91 -12.21 4.65
C GLY A 249 48.18 -11.48 5.78
N GLN A 250 48.31 -10.14 5.90
CA GLN A 250 47.56 -9.38 6.90
C GLN A 250 46.07 -9.28 6.52
N TYR A 251 45.19 -9.31 7.52
CA TYR A 251 43.77 -9.10 7.29
C TYR A 251 43.48 -7.63 6.99
N LEU A 252 42.54 -7.38 6.06
CA LEU A 252 42.11 -6.03 5.71
C LEU A 252 41.62 -5.25 6.94
N SER A 253 41.00 -5.92 7.90
CA SER A 253 40.53 -5.34 9.17
C SER A 253 41.64 -4.74 10.02
N GLN A 254 42.79 -5.41 10.08
CA GLN A 254 43.99 -4.91 10.77
C GLN A 254 44.58 -3.72 10.02
N PHE A 255 44.61 -3.81 8.69
CA PHE A 255 45.20 -2.81 7.82
C PHE A 255 44.47 -1.46 7.80
N CYS A 256 43.13 -1.48 7.85
CA CYS A 256 42.31 -0.25 7.88
C CYS A 256 41.79 0.13 9.27
N ARG A 257 42.19 -0.60 10.32
CA ARG A 257 41.72 -0.43 11.71
C ARG A 257 40.19 -0.34 11.83
N ASN A 258 39.47 -1.15 11.05
CA ASN A 258 38.01 -1.19 11.06
C ASN A 258 37.30 0.14 10.73
N VAL A 259 37.87 0.97 9.84
CA VAL A 259 37.28 2.24 9.44
C VAL A 259 37.29 2.43 7.92
N LEU A 260 36.16 2.87 7.37
CA LEU A 260 36.06 3.49 6.04
C LEU A 260 35.93 5.01 6.19
N TYR A 261 36.53 5.74 5.26
CA TYR A 261 36.53 7.19 5.23
C TYR A 261 35.67 7.67 4.07
N GLU A 262 34.67 8.50 4.33
CA GLU A 262 33.90 9.16 3.29
C GLU A 262 34.40 10.58 3.04
N GLU A 263 34.78 10.86 1.80
CA GLU A 263 35.24 12.17 1.36
C GLU A 263 34.06 12.97 0.76
N SER A 264 33.87 14.19 1.26
CA SER A 264 32.86 15.11 0.73
C SER A 264 33.34 15.77 -0.56
N LEU A 265 32.69 15.45 -1.69
CA LEU A 265 32.87 16.17 -2.95
C LEU A 265 32.16 17.52 -2.85
N GLY A 266 32.90 18.55 -2.42
CA GLY A 266 32.48 19.94 -2.55
C GLY A 266 32.03 20.63 -1.26
N GLY A 267 33.01 21.09 -0.48
CA GLY A 267 32.89 22.34 0.26
C GLY A 267 34.02 23.26 -0.21
N LYS A 268 33.71 24.46 -0.71
CA LYS A 268 34.73 25.51 -0.81
C LYS A 268 35.30 25.69 0.60
N ILE A 269 36.58 25.39 0.82
CA ILE A 269 37.53 26.05 1.75
C ILE A 269 38.87 25.29 1.66
N SER A 270 39.94 26.05 1.38
CA SER A 270 41.40 25.79 1.51
C SER A 270 41.96 24.36 1.54
N LEU A 271 43.03 24.16 0.77
CA LEU A 271 43.96 23.02 0.63
C LEU A 271 44.57 22.39 1.92
N GLN A 272 44.02 22.57 3.11
CA GLN A 272 44.63 22.11 4.37
C GLN A 272 43.69 21.41 5.37
N SER A 273 42.43 21.11 5.04
CA SER A 273 41.57 20.33 5.95
C SER A 273 40.57 19.45 5.19
N LYS A 274 40.99 18.25 4.76
CA LYS A 274 40.05 17.22 4.34
C LYS A 274 39.29 16.73 5.59
N THR A 275 37.98 17.00 5.65
CA THR A 275 37.10 16.43 6.66
C THR A 275 36.49 15.15 6.13
N TYR A 276 36.74 14.04 6.82
CA TYR A 276 36.19 12.72 6.49
C TYR A 276 35.04 12.38 7.45
N ASN A 277 33.97 11.79 6.92
CA ASN A 277 33.01 11.08 7.76
C ASN A 277 33.51 9.65 7.96
N LEU A 278 33.58 9.19 9.21
CA LEU A 278 34.07 7.85 9.56
C LEU A 278 32.91 6.86 9.59
N LEU A 279 33.07 5.72 8.92
CA LEU A 279 32.18 4.57 9.02
C LEU A 279 32.92 3.43 9.69
N HIS A 280 32.34 2.90 10.76
CA HIS A 280 32.91 1.75 11.47
C HIS A 280 32.57 0.45 10.77
N LEU A 281 33.56 -0.44 10.72
CA LEU A 281 33.45 -1.81 10.25
C LEU A 281 33.56 -2.80 11.41
N PRO A 282 32.92 -3.98 11.33
CA PRO A 282 31.91 -4.33 10.32
C PRO A 282 30.64 -3.49 10.47
N ASN A 283 29.73 -3.59 9.49
CA ASN A 283 28.44 -2.91 9.52
C ASN A 283 27.66 -3.30 10.79
N SER A 284 27.12 -2.31 11.50
CA SER A 284 26.38 -2.52 12.77
C SER A 284 25.21 -3.53 12.67
N TRP A 285 24.64 -3.72 11.48
CA TRP A 285 23.60 -4.72 11.25
C TRP A 285 24.13 -6.15 11.32
N ARG A 286 25.43 -6.38 11.07
CA ARG A 286 26.06 -7.69 11.25
C ARG A 286 25.97 -8.15 12.71
N GLU A 287 26.25 -7.25 13.64
CA GLU A 287 26.15 -7.52 15.08
C GLU A 287 24.70 -7.74 15.52
N LYS A 288 23.77 -6.91 15.02
CA LYS A 288 22.33 -7.04 15.33
C LYS A 288 21.75 -8.34 14.80
N ALA A 289 22.14 -8.75 13.59
CA ALA A 289 21.65 -9.96 12.96
C ALA A 289 22.20 -11.24 13.60
N LYS A 290 23.38 -11.20 14.25
CA LYS A 290 24.01 -12.36 14.90
C LYS A 290 24.05 -13.60 14.01
N GLY A 291 24.40 -13.42 12.74
CA GLY A 291 24.45 -14.50 11.75
C GLY A 291 23.12 -14.92 11.15
N LYS A 292 22.01 -14.19 11.39
CA LYS A 292 20.71 -14.42 10.72
C LYS A 292 20.60 -13.62 9.42
N ILE A 293 19.76 -14.07 8.49
CA ILE A 293 19.38 -13.31 7.29
C ILE A 293 18.57 -12.07 7.69
N ILE A 294 18.83 -10.92 7.05
CA ILE A 294 18.01 -9.71 7.21
C ILE A 294 16.97 -9.65 6.10
N ARG A 295 15.70 -9.57 6.47
CA ARG A 295 14.58 -9.31 5.55
C ARG A 295 14.15 -7.85 5.65
N HIS A 296 14.33 -7.10 4.57
CA HIS A 296 13.85 -5.72 4.49
C HIS A 296 12.37 -5.71 4.01
N VAL A 297 11.45 -5.36 4.90
CA VAL A 297 10.00 -5.47 4.72
C VAL A 297 9.34 -4.09 4.87
N PRO A 298 9.42 -3.23 3.84
CA PRO A 298 8.79 -1.91 3.88
C PRO A 298 7.26 -1.98 3.88
N ILE A 299 6.62 -0.95 4.42
CA ILE A 299 5.16 -0.84 4.52
C ILE A 299 4.62 0.44 3.89
N THR A 300 3.35 0.38 3.47
CA THR A 300 2.52 1.54 3.15
C THR A 300 1.57 1.76 4.32
N LEU A 301 1.73 2.88 5.01
CA LEU A 301 0.95 3.25 6.19
C LEU A 301 -0.26 4.09 5.76
N TYR A 302 -1.38 3.93 6.45
CA TYR A 302 -2.59 4.69 6.21
C TYR A 302 -3.27 5.09 7.51
N ALA A 303 -3.85 6.29 7.54
CA ALA A 303 -4.75 6.70 8.60
C ALA A 303 -5.98 7.41 8.04
N ASP A 304 -7.11 7.22 8.71
CA ASP A 304 -8.38 7.85 8.34
C ASP A 304 -9.30 7.97 9.54
N ASP A 305 -10.30 8.85 9.40
CA ASP A 305 -11.42 8.87 10.32
C ASP A 305 -12.57 7.98 9.84
N THR A 306 -13.16 7.25 10.77
CA THR A 306 -14.25 6.32 10.46
C THR A 306 -15.30 6.44 11.55
N SER A 307 -16.56 6.55 11.15
CA SER A 307 -17.66 6.48 12.11
C SER A 307 -17.70 5.09 12.72
N GLY A 308 -17.75 4.98 14.05
CA GLY A 308 -17.94 3.71 14.77
C GLY A 308 -19.37 3.19 14.73
N ASN A 309 -20.29 3.95 14.15
CA ASN A 309 -21.69 3.60 14.01
C ASN A 309 -22.02 3.20 12.56
N VAL A 310 -23.15 2.51 12.38
CA VAL A 310 -23.71 2.22 11.04
C VAL A 310 -24.03 3.52 10.29
N SER A 311 -24.43 4.58 11.00
CA SER A 311 -24.59 5.94 10.48
C SER A 311 -23.29 6.76 10.58
N LYS A 312 -22.98 7.60 9.59
CA LYS A 312 -21.73 8.38 9.51
C LYS A 312 -21.57 9.54 10.52
N GLN A 313 -22.59 9.89 11.32
CA GLN A 313 -22.63 11.16 12.05
C GLN A 313 -22.11 11.13 13.51
N TRP A 314 -21.93 9.97 14.13
CA TRP A 314 -21.62 9.90 15.58
C TRP A 314 -20.55 8.86 15.88
N ASN A 315 -19.76 9.08 16.95
CA ASN A 315 -18.68 8.19 17.41
C ASN A 315 -17.52 8.08 16.40
N LYS A 316 -16.84 9.20 16.11
CA LYS A 316 -15.65 9.21 15.23
C LYS A 316 -14.50 8.42 15.86
N HIS A 317 -13.90 7.53 15.08
CA HIS A 317 -12.66 6.81 15.40
C HIS A 317 -11.57 7.24 14.43
N ILE A 318 -10.37 7.52 14.93
CA ILE A 318 -9.16 7.59 14.12
C ILE A 318 -8.52 6.21 14.11
N SER A 319 -8.15 5.70 12.93
CA SER A 319 -7.62 4.35 12.79
C SER A 319 -6.36 4.32 11.94
N PHE A 320 -5.43 3.43 12.28
CA PHE A 320 -4.24 3.14 11.50
C PHE A 320 -4.29 1.74 10.91
N TYR A 321 -3.98 1.64 9.61
CA TYR A 321 -3.75 0.39 8.91
C TYR A 321 -2.43 0.42 8.14
N PHE A 322 -1.96 -0.74 7.71
CA PHE A 322 -0.89 -0.83 6.72
C PHE A 322 -1.05 -2.03 5.79
N THR A 323 -0.35 -1.98 4.66
CA THR A 323 -0.10 -3.12 3.76
C THR A 323 1.41 -3.29 3.56
N LEU A 324 1.88 -4.51 3.30
CA LEU A 324 3.27 -4.76 2.94
C LEU A 324 3.55 -4.23 1.53
N SER A 325 4.54 -3.34 1.38
CA SER A 325 4.85 -2.73 0.08
C SER A 325 5.58 -3.69 -0.88
N GLY A 326 6.14 -4.78 -0.37
CA GLY A 326 6.75 -5.83 -1.20
C GLY A 326 5.75 -6.75 -1.90
N LEU A 327 4.45 -6.64 -1.60
CA LEU A 327 3.41 -7.46 -2.24
C LEU A 327 2.91 -6.83 -3.56
N PRO A 328 2.49 -7.64 -4.54
CA PRO A 328 1.86 -7.15 -5.75
C PRO A 328 0.46 -6.57 -5.51
N PRO A 329 -0.02 -5.61 -6.34
CA PRO A 329 -1.31 -4.95 -6.14
C PRO A 329 -2.52 -5.89 -6.02
N ASN A 330 -2.56 -6.97 -6.82
CA ASN A 330 -3.62 -7.97 -6.78
C ASN A 330 -3.76 -8.65 -5.40
N LEU A 331 -2.68 -8.72 -4.60
CA LEU A 331 -2.71 -9.18 -3.22
C LEU A 331 -2.99 -8.03 -2.25
N THR A 332 -2.31 -6.88 -2.39
CA THR A 332 -2.54 -5.74 -1.45
C THR A 332 -3.95 -5.17 -1.50
N ASN A 333 -4.70 -5.42 -2.58
CA ASN A 333 -6.11 -5.02 -2.72
C ASN A 333 -7.09 -5.99 -2.03
N GLN A 334 -6.60 -7.09 -1.45
CA GLN A 334 -7.43 -8.03 -0.69
C GLN A 334 -7.41 -7.70 0.81
N GLU A 335 -8.53 -7.90 1.48
CA GLU A 335 -8.68 -7.65 2.92
C GLU A 335 -7.72 -8.49 3.78
N TYR A 336 -7.31 -9.67 3.29
CA TYR A 336 -6.33 -10.53 3.96
C TYR A 336 -4.98 -9.86 4.17
N HIS A 337 -4.59 -8.93 3.29
CA HIS A 337 -3.27 -8.27 3.31
C HIS A 337 -3.32 -6.83 3.87
N CYS A 338 -4.47 -6.39 4.38
CA CYS A 338 -4.62 -5.14 5.11
C CYS A 338 -4.58 -5.42 6.62
N HIS A 339 -3.76 -4.69 7.35
CA HIS A 339 -3.49 -4.96 8.77
C HIS A 339 -3.84 -3.76 9.64
N PHE A 340 -4.65 -4.01 10.67
CA PHE A 340 -4.97 -3.05 11.73
C PHE A 340 -3.81 -2.87 12.72
N LEU A 341 -3.52 -1.61 13.07
CA LEU A 341 -2.56 -1.24 14.11
C LEU A 341 -3.21 -0.67 15.36
N GLY A 342 -4.22 0.18 15.23
CA GLY A 342 -4.82 0.83 16.38
C GLY A 342 -5.99 1.72 15.99
N THR A 343 -6.85 2.00 16.95
CA THR A 343 -7.95 2.95 16.79
C THR A 343 -8.27 3.67 18.08
N SER A 344 -8.75 4.91 17.99
CA SER A 344 -9.17 5.70 19.14
C SER A 344 -10.33 6.62 18.79
N ASN A 345 -11.30 6.72 19.69
CA ASN A 345 -12.38 7.71 19.67
C ASN A 345 -12.14 8.88 20.65
N VAL A 346 -11.00 8.88 21.35
CA VAL A 346 -10.66 9.89 22.37
C VAL A 346 -9.35 10.61 22.07
N ALA A 347 -8.53 10.09 21.16
CA ALA A 347 -7.23 10.63 20.80
C ALA A 347 -7.16 10.96 19.30
N GLY A 348 -6.43 12.02 18.96
CA GLY A 348 -6.16 12.42 17.58
C GLY A 348 -5.18 11.49 16.85
N VAL A 349 -4.96 11.73 15.55
CA VAL A 349 -4.05 10.92 14.74
C VAL A 349 -2.62 10.98 15.23
N LEU A 350 -2.15 12.16 15.65
CA LEU A 350 -0.77 12.34 16.12
C LEU A 350 -0.54 11.62 17.46
N GLU A 351 -1.50 11.64 18.38
CA GLU A 351 -1.43 10.87 19.63
C GLU A 351 -1.36 9.37 19.37
N LEU A 352 -2.22 8.86 18.48
CA LEU A 352 -2.25 7.44 18.14
C LEU A 352 -1.02 7.00 17.34
N ALA A 353 -0.40 7.92 16.58
CA ALA A 353 0.81 7.67 15.80
C ALA A 353 2.05 7.49 16.68
N GLU A 354 2.15 8.17 17.83
CA GLU A 354 3.33 8.14 18.71
C GLU A 354 3.82 6.71 19.04
N PRO A 355 3.00 5.80 19.61
CA PRO A 355 3.44 4.44 19.90
C PRO A 355 3.79 3.64 18.63
N ILE A 356 3.10 3.89 17.51
CA ILE A 356 3.36 3.21 16.22
C ILE A 356 4.72 3.63 15.65
N ILE A 357 5.04 4.94 15.70
CA ILE A 357 6.31 5.50 15.24
C ILE A 357 7.47 4.99 16.09
N ASN A 358 7.29 4.84 17.40
CA ASN A 358 8.31 4.25 18.27
C ASN A 358 8.67 2.81 17.86
N GLU A 359 7.66 1.97 17.56
CA GLU A 359 7.91 0.61 17.05
C GLU A 359 8.56 0.61 15.66
N LEU A 360 8.12 1.49 14.75
CA LEU A 360 8.72 1.66 13.42
C LEU A 360 10.19 2.07 13.50
N ASN A 361 10.50 3.02 14.38
CA ASN A 361 11.87 3.48 14.59
C ASN A 361 12.77 2.39 15.16
N ASP A 362 12.24 1.55 16.04
CA ASP A 362 12.97 0.39 16.55
C ASP A 362 13.19 -0.68 15.46
N LEU A 363 12.17 -0.98 14.65
CA LEU A 363 12.30 -1.85 13.47
C LEU A 363 13.35 -1.33 12.47
N ALA A 364 13.39 -0.03 12.22
CA ALA A 364 14.34 0.60 11.31
C ALA A 364 15.78 0.68 11.87
N THR A 365 15.96 0.49 13.17
CA THR A 365 17.27 0.66 13.85
C THR A 365 17.85 -0.65 14.35
N ASN A 366 17.03 -1.46 15.00
CA ASN A 366 17.42 -2.69 15.70
C ASN A 366 16.85 -3.94 15.02
N GLY A 367 15.78 -3.78 14.23
CA GLY A 367 15.04 -4.88 13.64
C GLY A 367 14.27 -5.70 14.68
N CYS A 368 13.60 -6.76 14.23
CA CYS A 368 12.96 -7.72 15.13
C CYS A 368 13.14 -9.16 14.62
N PRO A 369 13.31 -10.15 15.50
CA PRO A 369 13.42 -11.54 15.08
C PRO A 369 12.10 -12.05 14.49
N ALA A 370 12.20 -12.96 13.53
CA ALA A 370 11.07 -13.68 12.94
C ALA A 370 11.50 -15.04 12.43
N TYR A 371 10.55 -15.91 12.10
CA TYR A 371 10.80 -17.16 11.38
C TYR A 371 10.30 -17.00 9.95
N ASP A 372 11.20 -17.19 8.97
CA ASP A 372 10.84 -17.17 7.56
C ASP A 372 10.51 -18.59 7.10
N CYS A 373 9.21 -18.89 6.95
CA CYS A 373 8.78 -20.24 6.60
C CYS A 373 9.15 -20.66 5.17
N LYS A 374 9.52 -19.72 4.30
CA LYS A 374 10.03 -20.01 2.95
C LYS A 374 11.50 -20.46 2.99
N LEU A 375 12.28 -19.93 3.92
CA LEU A 375 13.67 -20.35 4.14
C LEU A 375 13.80 -21.53 5.11
N GLY A 376 12.85 -21.68 6.03
CA GLY A 376 12.92 -22.67 7.10
C GLY A 376 13.87 -22.28 8.24
N GLU A 377 14.17 -21.00 8.42
CA GLU A 377 15.13 -20.51 9.41
C GLU A 377 14.71 -19.20 10.09
N ASP A 378 15.39 -18.88 11.20
CA ASP A 378 15.21 -17.62 11.91
C ASP A 378 15.91 -16.47 11.18
N VAL A 379 15.17 -15.36 11.01
CA VAL A 379 15.64 -14.14 10.34
C VAL A 379 15.49 -12.92 11.23
N LEU A 380 16.05 -11.79 10.80
CA LEU A 380 15.84 -10.47 11.37
C LEU A 380 15.07 -9.59 10.38
N ILE A 381 13.92 -9.06 10.79
CA ILE A 381 13.13 -8.12 9.99
C ILE A 381 13.62 -6.71 10.25
N MET A 382 13.78 -5.95 9.17
CA MET A 382 13.96 -4.50 9.17
C MET A 382 12.81 -3.88 8.37
N SER A 383 12.22 -2.78 8.85
CA SER A 383 11.07 -2.16 8.20
C SER A 383 11.12 -0.63 8.25
N VAL A 384 10.56 0.01 7.21
CA VAL A 384 10.38 1.46 7.07
C VAL A 384 9.07 1.76 6.36
N VAL A 385 8.57 2.99 6.49
CA VAL A 385 7.39 3.47 5.76
C VAL A 385 7.81 4.00 4.39
N LEU A 386 7.31 3.42 3.29
CA LEU A 386 7.54 3.98 1.95
C LEU A 386 6.59 5.13 1.65
N ALA A 387 5.29 4.96 1.92
CA ALA A 387 4.30 6.00 1.71
C ALA A 387 3.30 6.06 2.86
N PHE A 388 2.84 7.27 3.17
CA PHE A 388 1.73 7.54 4.07
C PHE A 388 0.53 8.04 3.29
N LEU A 389 -0.55 7.26 3.27
CA LEU A 389 -1.77 7.53 2.53
C LEU A 389 -2.86 8.00 3.48
N ALA A 390 -3.59 9.04 3.09
CA ALA A 390 -4.72 9.57 3.82
C ALA A 390 -5.49 10.55 2.94
N ASP A 391 -6.62 11.05 3.45
CA ASP A 391 -7.31 12.17 2.84
C ASP A 391 -6.54 13.50 3.03
N SER A 392 -7.00 14.57 2.37
CA SER A 392 -6.33 15.87 2.44
C SER A 392 -6.25 16.48 3.85
N PRO A 393 -7.33 16.46 4.66
CA PRO A 393 -7.29 16.79 6.08
C PRO A 393 -6.20 16.06 6.88
N MET A 394 -6.16 14.74 6.79
CA MET A 394 -5.26 13.90 7.58
C MET A 394 -3.81 14.07 7.13
N HIS A 395 -3.56 14.21 5.81
CA HIS A 395 -2.26 14.61 5.29
C HIS A 395 -1.81 15.97 5.84
N ALA A 396 -2.71 16.95 5.95
CA ALA A 396 -2.36 18.25 6.48
C ALA A 396 -1.91 18.16 7.94
N GLU A 397 -2.61 17.40 8.77
CA GLU A 397 -2.25 17.19 10.18
C GLU A 397 -0.91 16.45 10.33
N VAL A 398 -0.71 15.35 9.59
CA VAL A 398 0.54 14.56 9.64
C VAL A 398 1.76 15.33 9.13
N THR A 399 1.57 16.24 8.18
CA THR A 399 2.65 17.07 7.62
C THR A 399 2.83 18.41 8.34
N SER A 400 2.06 18.65 9.41
CA SER A 400 2.02 19.94 10.12
C SER A 400 1.74 21.12 9.19
N THR A 401 0.92 20.91 8.17
CA THR A 401 0.48 21.96 7.24
C THR A 401 -0.97 22.36 7.52
N PRO A 402 -1.38 23.61 7.22
CA PRO A 402 -2.76 24.04 7.43
C PRO A 402 -3.75 23.35 6.48
N MET A 403 -5.01 23.28 6.90
CA MET A 403 -6.11 22.74 6.08
C MET A 403 -6.22 23.46 4.73
N PRO A 404 -6.09 22.75 3.58
CA PRO A 404 -5.96 23.38 2.27
C PRO A 404 -7.05 24.40 1.90
N ALA A 405 -8.32 24.06 2.15
CA ALA A 405 -9.46 24.83 1.64
C ALA A 405 -9.60 26.24 2.24
N VAL A 406 -9.14 26.43 3.48
CA VAL A 406 -9.30 27.69 4.23
C VAL A 406 -7.96 28.41 4.46
N SER A 407 -6.85 27.82 4.04
CA SER A 407 -5.51 28.32 4.30
C SER A 407 -5.02 29.31 3.25
N ASN A 408 -4.19 30.26 3.71
CA ASN A 408 -3.35 31.10 2.85
C ASN A 408 -2.20 30.31 2.20
N ASN A 409 -1.80 29.19 2.80
CA ASN A 409 -0.82 28.22 2.31
C ASN A 409 -1.55 26.89 2.02
N PRO A 410 -2.21 26.73 0.86
CA PRO A 410 -3.10 25.59 0.62
C PRO A 410 -2.37 24.30 0.20
N CYS A 411 -1.05 24.36 -0.05
CA CYS A 411 -0.29 23.21 -0.53
C CYS A 411 0.67 22.66 0.53
N ARG A 412 0.63 21.35 0.73
CA ARG A 412 1.56 20.62 1.62
C ARG A 412 2.89 20.25 0.96
N MET A 413 2.97 20.33 -0.36
CA MET A 413 4.15 19.91 -1.14
C MET A 413 5.01 21.11 -1.57
N CYS A 414 4.45 22.32 -1.66
CA CYS A 414 5.18 23.53 -2.05
C CYS A 414 4.76 24.77 -1.24
N HIS A 415 5.48 25.86 -1.44
CA HIS A 415 5.28 27.16 -0.80
C HIS A 415 4.26 28.07 -1.52
N LEU A 416 3.29 27.51 -2.27
CA LEU A 416 2.17 28.28 -2.80
C LEU A 416 1.46 29.00 -1.63
N SER A 417 1.43 30.33 -1.68
CA SER A 417 0.92 31.13 -0.58
C SER A 417 0.39 32.50 -1.01
N VAL A 418 -0.37 33.13 -0.13
CA VAL A 418 -0.82 34.53 -0.20
C VAL A 418 -0.72 35.18 1.18
N GLU A 419 -0.54 36.50 1.23
CA GLU A 419 -0.59 37.22 2.51
C GLU A 419 -2.01 37.25 3.08
N ASN A 420 -2.98 37.62 2.25
CA ASN A 420 -4.39 37.68 2.61
C ASN A 420 -5.24 36.78 1.72
N ARG A 421 -6.36 36.29 2.26
CA ARG A 421 -7.28 35.43 1.52
C ARG A 421 -7.83 36.10 0.25
N GLY A 422 -7.98 37.43 0.27
CA GLY A 422 -8.40 38.21 -0.89
C GLY A 422 -7.41 38.16 -2.06
N ASP A 423 -6.13 37.90 -1.80
CA ASP A 423 -5.08 37.93 -2.82
C ASP A 423 -5.09 36.68 -3.72
N LYS A 424 -5.90 35.66 -3.38
CA LYS A 424 -6.10 34.47 -4.22
C LYS A 424 -6.73 34.76 -5.59
N GLN A 425 -7.27 35.96 -5.77
CA GLN A 425 -7.81 36.42 -7.06
C GLN A 425 -6.77 37.16 -7.91
N THR A 426 -5.55 37.41 -7.39
CA THR A 426 -4.50 38.09 -8.15
C THR A 426 -3.99 37.22 -9.28
N THR A 427 -3.61 37.87 -10.39
CA THR A 427 -3.06 37.19 -11.57
C THR A 427 -1.81 36.36 -11.23
N SER A 428 -0.92 36.90 -10.39
CA SER A 428 0.28 36.17 -9.93
C SER A 428 -0.08 34.87 -9.23
N TYR A 429 -0.97 34.91 -8.25
CA TYR A 429 -1.38 33.70 -7.53
C TYR A 429 -2.06 32.68 -8.45
N VAL A 430 -2.91 33.14 -9.37
CA VAL A 430 -3.60 32.26 -10.33
C VAL A 430 -2.57 31.56 -11.22
N HIS A 431 -1.55 32.25 -11.72
CA HIS A 431 -0.47 31.63 -12.49
C HIS A 431 0.30 30.58 -11.68
N ASP A 432 0.69 30.91 -10.45
CA ASP A 432 1.42 30.00 -9.56
C ASP A 432 0.57 28.79 -9.17
N PHE A 433 -0.72 29.00 -8.90
CA PHE A 433 -1.68 27.96 -8.54
C PHE A 433 -1.86 26.94 -9.66
N PHE A 434 -1.98 27.39 -10.91
CA PHE A 434 -2.15 26.49 -12.05
C PHE A 434 -0.82 26.02 -12.67
N GLY A 435 0.32 26.40 -12.10
CA GLY A 435 1.65 25.95 -12.54
C GLY A 435 2.07 26.50 -13.92
N GLN A 436 1.56 27.67 -14.32
CA GLN A 436 1.89 28.28 -15.60
C GLN A 436 3.15 29.15 -15.50
N PRO A 437 4.21 28.93 -16.31
CA PRO A 437 5.39 29.78 -16.30
C PRO A 437 5.06 31.16 -16.89
N CYS A 438 5.35 32.24 -16.15
CA CYS A 438 5.26 33.61 -16.64
C CYS A 438 6.67 34.22 -16.75
N GLY A 439 7.11 34.53 -17.98
CA GLY A 439 8.38 35.26 -18.22
C GLY A 439 9.67 34.50 -17.87
N SER A 440 10.81 35.20 -18.00
CA SER A 440 12.16 34.68 -17.74
C SER A 440 12.48 34.46 -16.25
N ASP A 441 11.65 34.97 -15.34
CA ASP A 441 11.77 34.74 -13.90
C ASP A 441 10.89 33.55 -13.49
N LYS A 442 11.38 32.33 -13.73
CA LYS A 442 10.78 31.13 -13.15
C LYS A 442 10.95 31.18 -11.63
N LEU A 443 9.85 31.34 -10.91
CA LEU A 443 9.65 30.55 -9.70
C LEU A 443 8.36 29.75 -9.83
N SER A 444 8.46 28.63 -10.53
CA SER A 444 7.63 27.47 -10.18
C SER A 444 7.74 27.30 -8.67
N THR A 445 6.62 27.41 -7.95
CA THR A 445 6.55 27.40 -6.48
C THR A 445 7.56 26.42 -5.87
N ARG A 446 8.45 26.94 -5.02
CA ARG A 446 9.50 26.14 -4.38
C ARG A 446 8.87 25.00 -3.58
N LEU A 447 9.39 23.77 -3.75
CA LEU A 447 8.98 22.62 -2.96
C LEU A 447 9.33 22.83 -1.48
N ARG A 448 8.47 22.33 -0.59
CA ARG A 448 8.76 22.29 0.84
C ARG A 448 9.87 21.26 1.09
N VAL A 449 10.66 21.51 2.13
CA VAL A 449 11.68 20.57 2.60
C VAL A 449 11.28 20.13 4.01
N TRP A 450 11.28 18.81 4.26
CA TRP A 450 10.80 18.27 5.54
C TRP A 450 11.65 18.73 6.73
N ASN A 451 12.98 18.73 6.60
CA ASN A 451 13.87 19.23 7.66
C ASN A 451 13.63 20.72 7.99
N GLU A 452 13.29 21.54 7.00
CA GLU A 452 12.93 22.96 7.19
C GLU A 452 11.58 23.09 7.93
N THR A 453 10.65 22.18 7.69
CA THR A 453 9.37 22.09 8.44
C THR A 453 9.61 21.76 9.90
N ILE A 454 10.49 20.79 10.18
CA ILE A 454 10.87 20.39 11.55
C ILE A 454 11.58 21.56 12.26
N SER A 455 12.60 22.15 11.64
CA SER A 455 13.38 23.22 12.28
C SER A 455 12.51 24.44 12.59
N ARG A 456 11.66 24.87 11.64
CA ARG A 456 10.73 25.99 11.85
C ARG A 456 9.68 25.70 12.90
N SER A 457 9.23 24.46 13.05
CA SER A 457 8.30 24.11 14.12
C SER A 457 8.95 24.29 15.50
N LYS A 458 10.23 23.94 15.63
CA LYS A 458 11.01 24.19 16.86
C LYS A 458 11.21 25.69 17.11
N GLU A 459 11.52 26.46 16.07
CA GLU A 459 11.61 27.93 16.17
C GLU A 459 10.28 28.56 16.61
N LEU A 460 9.15 28.06 16.11
CA LEU A 460 7.82 28.53 16.50
C LEU A 460 7.55 28.28 17.99
N TRP A 461 7.93 27.11 18.52
CA TRP A 461 7.81 26.80 19.95
C TRP A 461 8.54 27.84 20.82
N GLU A 462 9.83 28.08 20.54
CA GLU A 462 10.62 29.08 21.28
C GLU A 462 10.02 30.48 21.16
N LEU A 463 9.59 30.87 19.95
CA LEU A 463 8.95 32.17 19.72
C LEU A 463 7.66 32.34 20.54
N GLY A 464 6.85 31.30 20.62
CA GLY A 464 5.60 31.30 21.36
C GLY A 464 5.82 31.39 22.87
N LYS A 465 6.79 30.63 23.38
CA LYS A 465 7.17 30.55 24.80
C LYS A 465 7.83 31.84 25.29
N ASP A 466 8.74 32.41 24.50
CA ASP A 466 9.58 33.55 24.93
C ASP A 466 8.95 34.91 24.66
N LYS A 467 8.14 35.03 23.59
CA LYS A 467 7.53 36.31 23.21
C LYS A 467 6.04 36.36 23.49
N SER A 468 5.25 35.66 22.68
CA SER A 468 3.79 35.60 22.83
C SER A 468 3.15 34.62 21.85
N ARG A 469 1.93 34.20 22.18
CA ARG A 469 1.04 33.46 21.28
C ARG A 469 0.74 34.18 19.97
N ASN A 470 0.67 35.51 19.98
CA ASN A 470 0.44 36.30 18.76
C ASN A 470 1.65 36.26 17.83
N ALA A 471 2.88 36.33 18.37
CA ALA A 471 4.10 36.16 17.59
C ALA A 471 4.16 34.78 16.92
N TYR A 472 3.83 33.72 17.68
CA TYR A 472 3.66 32.37 17.13
C TYR A 472 2.66 32.35 15.97
N ASN A 473 1.44 32.85 16.19
CA ASN A 473 0.36 32.75 15.19
C ASN A 473 0.69 33.50 13.89
N THR A 474 1.34 34.65 13.99
CA THR A 474 1.79 35.41 12.81
C THR A 474 2.88 34.66 12.06
N GLN A 475 3.91 34.17 12.75
CA GLN A 475 5.02 33.48 12.11
C GLN A 475 4.61 32.12 11.52
N ALA A 476 3.74 31.38 12.21
CA ALA A 476 3.21 30.11 11.73
C ALA A 476 2.43 30.27 10.41
N LYS A 477 1.67 31.36 10.26
CA LYS A 477 1.00 31.71 9.00
C LYS A 477 2.00 32.00 7.88
N THR A 478 3.09 32.73 8.17
CA THR A 478 4.15 33.02 7.21
C THR A 478 4.85 31.75 6.73
N TYR A 479 5.18 30.83 7.64
CA TYR A 479 5.77 29.54 7.27
C TYR A 479 4.76 28.56 6.64
N GLY A 480 3.47 28.81 6.85
CA GLY A 480 2.41 27.90 6.45
C GLY A 480 2.50 26.57 7.22
N LEU A 481 2.66 26.65 8.54
CA LEU A 481 2.77 25.49 9.44
C LEU A 481 1.64 25.50 10.47
N ASN A 482 1.22 24.30 10.87
CA ASN A 482 0.18 24.06 11.86
C ASN A 482 0.39 22.68 12.52
N ASP A 483 1.37 22.58 13.42
CA ASP A 483 1.56 21.43 14.29
C ASP A 483 0.52 21.48 15.42
N VAL A 484 -0.45 20.56 15.40
CA VAL A 484 -1.57 20.53 16.35
C VAL A 484 -1.09 20.22 17.78
N ILE A 485 -0.10 19.33 17.94
CA ILE A 485 0.45 18.97 19.25
C ILE A 485 1.17 20.18 19.85
N ASN A 486 2.08 20.78 19.08
CA ASN A 486 2.84 21.94 19.55
C ASN A 486 1.93 23.13 19.87
N LYS A 487 0.90 23.35 19.04
CA LYS A 487 -0.06 24.42 19.23
C LYS A 487 -0.86 24.26 20.53
N GLU A 488 -1.30 23.05 20.85
CA GLU A 488 -2.02 22.72 22.09
C GLU A 488 -1.11 22.87 23.31
N PHE A 489 0.15 22.41 23.22
CA PHE A 489 1.13 22.62 24.29
C PHE A 489 1.32 24.10 24.62
N LEU A 490 1.47 24.94 23.58
CA LEU A 490 1.67 26.37 23.78
C LEU A 490 0.44 27.05 24.41
N GLU A 491 -0.75 26.55 24.09
CA GLU A 491 -2.00 27.02 24.69
C GLU A 491 -2.06 26.70 26.18
N ARG A 492 -1.83 25.45 26.57
CA ARG A 492 -1.80 25.02 27.97
C ARG A 492 -0.66 25.67 28.76
N TYR A 493 0.49 25.90 28.12
CA TYR A 493 1.62 26.60 28.75
C TYR A 493 1.30 28.07 29.08
N SER A 494 0.50 28.72 28.23
CA SER A 494 0.19 30.16 28.36
C SER A 494 -1.00 30.44 29.27
N LEU A 495 -1.93 29.47 29.43
CA LEU A 495 -3.20 29.62 30.13
C LEU A 495 -3.21 28.88 31.48
N GLU A 496 -2.31 29.26 32.39
CA GLU A 496 -2.17 28.61 33.71
C GLU A 496 -3.46 28.59 34.54
N MET A 497 -4.32 29.62 34.41
CA MET A 497 -5.60 29.66 35.12
C MET A 497 -6.59 28.60 34.64
N ASP A 498 -6.57 28.28 33.33
CA ASP A 498 -7.45 27.30 32.73
C ASP A 498 -6.87 25.88 32.84
N TYR A 499 -5.54 25.77 32.94
CA TYR A 499 -4.79 24.51 33.02
C TYR A 499 -3.74 24.50 34.16
N PRO A 500 -4.17 24.48 35.44
CA PRO A 500 -3.24 24.53 36.57
C PRO A 500 -2.23 23.37 36.57
N GLY A 501 -0.93 23.68 36.67
CA GLY A 501 0.17 22.71 36.75
C GLY A 501 0.65 22.14 35.42
N GLU A 502 0.00 22.49 34.30
CA GLU A 502 0.47 22.07 32.97
C GLU A 502 1.81 22.72 32.61
N LYS A 503 2.09 23.94 33.05
CA LYS A 503 3.36 24.62 32.76
C LYS A 503 4.56 23.86 33.33
N GLU A 504 4.49 23.39 34.57
CA GLU A 504 5.53 22.55 35.18
C GLU A 504 5.63 21.19 34.49
N ARG A 505 4.50 20.57 34.14
CA ARG A 505 4.47 19.29 33.40
C ARG A 505 5.17 19.44 32.04
N ILE A 506 4.89 20.51 31.31
CA ILE A 506 5.46 20.79 30.00
C ILE A 506 6.97 21.04 30.10
N LYS A 507 7.43 21.84 31.07
CA LYS A 507 8.87 22.04 31.32
C LYS A 507 9.57 20.71 31.63
N LYS A 508 8.92 19.81 32.37
CA LYS A 508 9.45 18.47 32.63
C LYS A 508 9.58 17.64 31.35
N ILE A 509 8.55 17.65 30.49
CA ILE A 509 8.60 16.98 29.18
C ILE A 509 9.71 17.58 28.32
N GLU A 510 9.85 18.90 28.28
CA GLU A 510 10.91 19.58 27.53
C GLU A 510 12.31 19.14 27.95
N LEU A 511 12.52 18.95 29.26
CA LEU A 511 13.79 18.47 29.83
C LEU A 511 14.05 16.99 29.56
N GLU A 512 13.02 16.14 29.59
CA GLU A 512 13.14 14.68 29.45
C GLU A 512 13.15 14.22 27.98
N ASP A 513 12.25 14.75 27.15
CA ASP A 513 12.09 14.47 25.72
C ASP A 513 11.41 15.67 25.02
N ALA A 514 12.20 16.68 24.68
CA ALA A 514 11.72 17.87 23.98
C ALA A 514 10.96 17.55 22.68
N ASP A 515 11.32 16.47 21.99
CA ASP A 515 10.67 16.10 20.73
C ASP A 515 9.21 15.61 20.96
N ARG A 516 8.79 15.26 22.20
CA ARG A 516 7.38 14.98 22.52
C ARG A 516 6.48 16.22 22.48
N LEU A 517 7.05 17.43 22.44
CA LEU A 517 6.29 18.68 22.31
C LEU A 517 5.80 18.97 20.89
N PHE A 518 6.07 18.06 19.95
CA PHE A 518 5.86 18.25 18.53
C PHE A 518 5.18 17.04 17.89
N ASN A 519 4.78 17.22 16.64
CA ASN A 519 4.28 16.13 15.79
C ASN A 519 5.26 14.93 15.79
N PRO A 520 4.83 13.72 16.20
CA PRO A 520 5.71 12.57 16.31
C PRO A 520 6.28 12.07 14.98
N PHE A 521 5.67 12.43 13.83
CA PHE A 521 6.21 12.11 12.50
C PHE A 521 7.56 12.78 12.24
N TYR A 522 7.92 13.83 12.98
CA TYR A 522 9.26 14.42 12.91
C TYR A 522 10.36 13.43 13.34
N LYS A 523 10.01 12.45 14.19
CA LYS A 523 10.94 11.41 14.66
C LYS A 523 10.94 10.18 13.76
N LEU A 524 10.03 10.06 12.78
CA LEU A 524 9.89 8.85 11.98
C LEU A 524 11.07 8.68 11.02
N LYS A 525 11.88 7.65 11.27
CA LYS A 525 13.10 7.36 10.53
C LYS A 525 12.80 6.92 9.10
N GLY A 526 13.48 7.53 8.13
CA GLY A 526 13.31 7.22 6.70
C GLY A 526 12.04 7.79 6.07
N PHE A 527 11.38 8.74 6.75
CA PHE A 527 10.17 9.42 6.29
C PHE A 527 10.41 10.91 6.05
N ASP A 528 9.93 11.39 4.91
CA ASP A 528 9.87 12.78 4.50
C ASP A 528 8.40 13.16 4.28
N GLY A 529 7.84 13.97 5.18
CA GLY A 529 6.43 14.37 5.11
C GLY A 529 6.04 15.18 3.87
N THR A 530 7.00 15.72 3.12
CA THR A 530 6.72 16.47 1.88
C THR A 530 6.68 15.56 0.65
N GLN A 531 7.52 14.51 0.64
CA GLN A 531 7.69 13.61 -0.50
C GLN A 531 6.95 12.27 -0.34
N ASP A 532 6.72 11.83 0.90
CA ASP A 532 6.15 10.51 1.21
C ASP A 532 4.65 10.51 1.47
N THR A 533 4.00 11.65 1.29
CA THR A 533 2.53 11.81 1.30
C THR A 533 2.03 12.11 -0.12
N PRO A 534 2.03 11.13 -1.04
CA PRO A 534 1.73 11.37 -2.45
C PRO A 534 0.30 11.90 -2.65
N VAL A 535 0.03 12.39 -3.87
CA VAL A 535 -1.29 12.90 -4.26
C VAL A 535 -2.28 11.74 -4.37
N GLU A 536 -3.08 11.52 -3.32
CA GLU A 536 -4.06 10.43 -3.27
C GLU A 536 -5.17 10.66 -4.32
N THR A 537 -5.27 9.74 -5.29
CA THR A 537 -6.05 9.93 -6.52
C THR A 537 -7.56 9.86 -6.30
N LEU A 538 -8.03 9.07 -5.34
CA LEU A 538 -9.46 9.00 -5.04
C LEU A 538 -9.96 10.36 -4.52
N HIS A 539 -9.28 10.96 -3.55
CA HIS A 539 -9.68 12.20 -2.94
C HIS A 539 -9.35 13.42 -3.79
N VAL A 540 -8.23 13.43 -4.51
CA VAL A 540 -7.81 14.61 -5.28
C VAL A 540 -8.46 14.65 -6.66
N TYR A 541 -8.46 13.52 -7.37
CA TYR A 541 -8.94 13.47 -8.74
C TYR A 541 -10.43 13.13 -8.80
N LEU A 542 -10.88 11.99 -8.25
CA LEU A 542 -12.29 11.56 -8.34
C LEU A 542 -13.22 12.40 -7.45
N LEU A 543 -13.06 12.35 -6.13
CA LEU A 543 -13.82 13.14 -5.14
C LEU A 543 -13.35 14.60 -5.04
N GLY A 544 -12.71 15.08 -6.11
CA GLY A 544 -12.14 16.41 -6.21
C GLY A 544 -12.41 16.97 -7.59
N CYS A 545 -11.43 16.90 -8.48
CA CYS A 545 -11.53 17.47 -9.82
C CYS A 545 -12.77 17.01 -10.61
N VAL A 546 -13.09 15.70 -10.58
CA VAL A 546 -14.24 15.13 -11.28
C VAL A 546 -15.55 15.53 -10.58
N GLU A 547 -15.64 15.31 -9.27
CA GLU A 547 -16.82 15.71 -8.48
C GLU A 547 -17.18 17.19 -8.66
N TYR A 548 -16.19 18.08 -8.61
CA TYR A 548 -16.40 19.51 -8.78
C TYR A 548 -16.99 19.85 -10.14
N LEU A 549 -16.48 19.25 -11.21
CA LEU A 549 -16.99 19.48 -12.57
C LEU A 549 -18.35 18.85 -12.81
N VAL A 550 -18.59 17.63 -12.30
CA VAL A 550 -19.90 16.98 -12.35
C VAL A 550 -20.93 17.83 -11.64
N THR A 551 -20.61 18.30 -10.44
CA THR A 551 -21.53 19.13 -9.64
C THR A 551 -21.86 20.44 -10.34
N ASP A 552 -20.85 21.15 -10.85
CA ASP A 552 -21.03 22.40 -11.60
C ASP A 552 -21.90 22.19 -12.86
N PHE A 553 -21.59 21.15 -13.65
CA PHE A 553 -22.33 20.80 -14.85
C PHE A 553 -23.79 20.44 -14.54
N MET A 554 -24.03 19.55 -13.58
CA MET A 554 -25.38 19.12 -13.22
C MET A 554 -26.22 20.27 -12.65
N GLN A 555 -25.61 21.19 -11.89
CA GLN A 555 -26.28 22.40 -11.40
C GLN A 555 -26.70 23.33 -12.55
N SER A 556 -25.94 23.39 -13.63
CA SER A 556 -26.29 24.15 -14.85
C SER A 556 -27.37 23.49 -15.71
N MET A 557 -27.65 22.19 -15.49
CA MET A 557 -28.52 21.37 -16.36
C MET A 557 -29.83 20.94 -15.70
N LYS A 558 -30.34 21.70 -14.71
CA LYS A 558 -31.58 21.39 -13.97
C LYS A 558 -32.77 21.10 -14.88
N ASP A 559 -32.91 21.85 -15.97
CA ASP A 559 -34.04 21.71 -16.91
C ASP A 559 -33.87 20.55 -17.91
N LYS A 560 -32.67 19.96 -18.00
CA LYS A 560 -32.34 18.85 -18.92
C LYS A 560 -32.11 17.52 -18.22
N VAL A 561 -32.40 17.43 -16.93
CA VAL A 561 -32.25 16.23 -16.10
C VAL A 561 -32.87 14.98 -16.73
N LYS A 562 -34.09 15.07 -17.30
CA LYS A 562 -34.74 13.94 -17.98
C LYS A 562 -33.98 13.46 -19.21
N GLN A 563 -33.38 14.38 -19.97
CA GLN A 563 -32.57 14.04 -21.13
C GLN A 563 -31.27 13.35 -20.71
N ILE A 564 -30.64 13.81 -19.63
CA ILE A 564 -29.45 13.16 -19.06
C ILE A 564 -29.77 11.73 -18.58
N GLU A 565 -30.91 11.54 -17.89
CA GLU A 565 -31.37 10.21 -17.48
C GLU A 565 -31.62 9.29 -18.68
N ALA A 566 -32.22 9.81 -19.75
CA ALA A 566 -32.40 9.06 -21.00
C ALA A 566 -31.07 8.67 -21.65
N ASN A 567 -30.10 9.60 -21.71
CA ASN A 567 -28.76 9.32 -22.24
C ASN A 567 -28.04 8.24 -21.42
N TRP A 568 -28.13 8.29 -20.09
CA TRP A 568 -27.60 7.24 -19.21
C TRP A 568 -28.27 5.88 -19.46
N THR A 569 -29.58 5.88 -19.68
CA THR A 569 -30.35 4.66 -19.97
C THR A 569 -29.95 4.05 -21.32
N ALA A 570 -29.62 4.90 -22.30
CA ALA A 570 -29.20 4.48 -23.63
C ALA A 570 -27.72 4.06 -23.72
N PHE A 571 -26.90 4.37 -22.71
CA PHE A 571 -25.47 4.08 -22.74
C PHE A 571 -25.22 2.56 -22.68
N ASN A 572 -24.62 2.02 -23.75
CA ASN A 572 -24.34 0.59 -23.84
C ASN A 572 -23.10 0.21 -23.01
N ILE A 573 -23.31 -0.55 -21.94
CA ILE A 573 -22.26 -1.05 -21.05
C ILE A 573 -21.81 -2.48 -21.39
N GLN A 574 -22.36 -3.12 -22.41
CA GLN A 574 -22.19 -4.56 -22.65
C GLN A 574 -20.73 -4.97 -22.82
N SER A 575 -19.90 -4.16 -23.49
CA SER A 575 -18.45 -4.43 -23.66
C SER A 575 -17.59 -3.72 -22.61
N LEU A 576 -18.18 -3.18 -21.55
CA LEU A 576 -17.47 -2.49 -20.47
C LEU A 576 -17.51 -3.36 -19.21
N ASN A 577 -16.41 -3.39 -18.46
CA ASN A 577 -16.36 -4.05 -17.15
C ASN A 577 -17.03 -3.17 -16.06
N ILE A 578 -18.30 -2.83 -16.27
CA ILE A 578 -19.12 -1.99 -15.39
C ILE A 578 -20.41 -2.76 -15.06
N GLY A 579 -20.79 -2.75 -13.78
CA GLY A 579 -22.07 -3.33 -13.35
C GLY A 579 -23.28 -2.51 -13.85
N TYR A 580 -24.48 -2.98 -13.54
CA TYR A 580 -25.72 -2.26 -13.88
C TYR A 580 -25.68 -0.80 -13.37
N ILE A 581 -25.83 0.14 -14.30
CA ILE A 581 -25.94 1.57 -13.99
C ILE A 581 -27.37 1.86 -13.54
N LYS A 582 -27.52 2.68 -12.49
CA LYS A 582 -28.81 3.21 -12.05
C LYS A 582 -28.94 4.69 -12.46
N PRO A 583 -29.52 5.02 -13.62
CA PRO A 583 -29.59 6.40 -14.14
C PRO A 583 -30.18 7.40 -13.16
N GLN A 584 -31.33 7.05 -12.55
CA GLN A 584 -32.01 7.89 -11.55
C GLN A 584 -31.13 8.20 -10.33
N TYR A 585 -30.33 7.24 -9.90
CA TYR A 585 -29.42 7.44 -8.78
C TYR A 585 -28.32 8.44 -9.15
N LEU A 586 -27.67 8.28 -10.31
CA LEU A 586 -26.61 9.19 -10.77
C LEU A 586 -27.12 10.63 -10.92
N VAL A 587 -28.33 10.80 -11.47
CA VAL A 587 -28.89 12.13 -11.74
C VAL A 587 -29.47 12.79 -10.48
N LYS A 588 -30.01 12.02 -9.53
CA LYS A 588 -30.56 12.57 -8.28
C LYS A 588 -29.50 12.86 -7.22
N HIS A 589 -28.42 12.07 -7.19
CA HIS A 589 -27.43 12.07 -6.12
C HIS A 589 -26.03 12.51 -6.59
N TYR A 590 -25.92 13.27 -7.69
CA TYR A 590 -24.64 13.67 -8.31
C TYR A 590 -23.64 14.37 -7.37
N GLY A 591 -24.12 15.04 -6.32
CA GLY A 591 -23.29 15.71 -5.31
C GLY A 591 -22.90 14.84 -4.11
N SER A 592 -23.24 13.56 -4.11
CA SER A 592 -22.95 12.60 -3.03
C SER A 592 -22.55 11.22 -3.55
N LEU A 593 -22.01 11.17 -4.77
CA LEU A 593 -21.56 9.93 -5.40
C LEU A 593 -20.25 9.46 -4.80
N ILE A 594 -19.91 8.19 -5.03
CA ILE A 594 -18.63 7.61 -4.59
C ILE A 594 -17.62 7.52 -5.74
N GLY A 595 -16.35 7.24 -5.44
CA GLY A 595 -15.29 7.14 -6.44
C GLY A 595 -15.60 6.22 -7.63
N LYS A 596 -16.25 5.07 -7.37
CA LYS A 596 -16.70 4.13 -8.41
C LYS A 596 -17.69 4.79 -9.40
N ASP A 597 -18.64 5.57 -8.90
CA ASP A 597 -19.61 6.26 -9.74
C ASP A 597 -18.93 7.31 -10.62
N TYR A 598 -17.96 8.07 -10.05
CA TYR A 598 -17.20 9.05 -10.82
C TYR A 598 -16.29 8.40 -11.88
N LYS A 599 -15.73 7.21 -11.63
CA LYS A 599 -15.03 6.42 -12.67
C LYS A 599 -15.97 6.05 -13.83
N ILE A 600 -17.22 5.66 -13.54
CA ILE A 600 -18.23 5.39 -14.57
C ILE A 600 -18.55 6.66 -15.36
N ILE A 601 -18.70 7.79 -14.67
CA ILE A 601 -18.94 9.09 -15.30
C ILE A 601 -17.80 9.47 -16.25
N LEU A 602 -16.54 9.31 -15.86
CA LEU A 602 -15.41 9.60 -16.74
C LEU A 602 -15.44 8.77 -18.04
N GLN A 603 -15.82 7.49 -17.96
CA GLN A 603 -15.89 6.61 -19.12
C GLN A 603 -17.06 6.96 -20.05
N ALA A 604 -18.19 7.40 -19.49
CA ALA A 604 -19.44 7.63 -20.23
C ALA A 604 -19.68 9.10 -20.62
N ALA A 605 -19.02 10.06 -19.98
CA ALA A 605 -19.26 11.50 -20.17
C ALA A 605 -19.24 11.96 -21.64
N PRO A 606 -18.34 11.46 -22.51
CA PRO A 606 -18.35 11.79 -23.94
C PRO A 606 -19.68 11.49 -24.65
N PHE A 607 -20.39 10.45 -24.21
CA PHE A 607 -21.66 10.03 -24.82
C PHE A 607 -22.88 10.59 -24.09
N VAL A 608 -22.78 10.72 -22.78
CA VAL A 608 -23.90 11.14 -21.94
C VAL A 608 -24.02 12.66 -21.83
N TYR A 609 -22.91 13.36 -21.66
CA TYR A 609 -22.89 14.80 -21.35
C TYR A 609 -22.52 15.69 -22.53
N PHE A 610 -21.63 15.27 -23.43
CA PHE A 610 -21.19 16.12 -24.55
C PHE A 610 -22.32 16.60 -25.46
N PRO A 611 -23.38 15.82 -25.74
CA PRO A 611 -24.53 16.31 -26.52
C PRO A 611 -25.21 17.55 -25.93
N LEU A 612 -24.97 17.85 -24.65
CA LEU A 612 -25.54 18.98 -23.93
C LEU A 612 -24.54 20.12 -23.69
N MET A 613 -23.30 19.96 -24.12
CA MET A 613 -22.19 20.89 -23.88
C MET A 613 -21.88 21.73 -25.11
N ASN A 614 -21.37 22.94 -24.90
CA ASN A 614 -20.71 23.72 -25.96
C ASN A 614 -19.28 23.22 -26.23
N GLU A 615 -18.59 23.79 -27.22
CA GLU A 615 -17.24 23.35 -27.62
C GLU A 615 -16.18 23.51 -26.53
N GLU A 616 -16.23 24.60 -25.76
CA GLU A 616 -15.27 24.86 -24.68
C GLU A 616 -15.47 23.88 -23.51
N GLN A 617 -16.72 23.61 -23.13
CA GLN A 617 -17.08 22.61 -22.13
C GLN A 617 -16.64 21.22 -22.57
N ARG A 618 -16.89 20.84 -23.83
CA ARG A 618 -16.42 19.55 -24.37
C ARG A 618 -14.90 19.44 -24.34
N SER A 619 -14.18 20.51 -24.66
CA SER A 619 -12.70 20.51 -24.61
C SER A 619 -12.19 20.29 -23.18
N LEU A 620 -12.79 20.98 -22.20
CA LEU A 620 -12.48 20.78 -20.79
C LEU A 620 -12.75 19.34 -20.35
N TRP A 621 -13.95 18.82 -20.60
CA TRP A 621 -14.33 17.48 -20.17
C TRP A 621 -13.55 16.39 -20.91
N PHE A 622 -13.21 16.60 -22.18
CA PHE A 622 -12.31 15.71 -22.90
C PHE A 622 -10.94 15.65 -22.23
N SER A 623 -10.35 16.80 -21.89
CA SER A 623 -9.05 16.84 -21.20
C SER A 623 -9.10 16.16 -19.82
N LEU A 624 -10.22 16.30 -19.09
CA LEU A 624 -10.46 15.57 -17.85
C LEU A 624 -10.48 14.06 -18.09
N CYS A 625 -11.29 13.57 -19.04
CA CYS A 625 -11.44 12.14 -19.32
C CYS A 625 -10.12 11.52 -19.82
N TYR A 626 -9.39 12.23 -20.69
CA TYR A 626 -8.09 11.80 -21.17
C TYR A 626 -7.08 11.69 -20.02
N LEU A 627 -7.01 12.70 -19.14
CA LEU A 627 -6.16 12.64 -17.94
C LEU A 627 -6.52 11.45 -17.05
N GLY A 628 -7.81 11.12 -16.93
CA GLY A 628 -8.27 9.94 -16.20
C GLY A 628 -7.71 8.63 -16.76
N SER A 629 -7.61 8.51 -18.09
CA SER A 629 -7.03 7.34 -18.75
C SER A 629 -5.54 7.15 -18.44
N ILE A 630 -4.79 8.25 -18.31
CA ILE A 630 -3.39 8.23 -17.85
C ILE A 630 -3.33 7.81 -16.38
N ILE A 631 -4.08 8.49 -15.50
CA ILE A 631 -4.02 8.29 -14.04
C ILE A 631 -4.35 6.84 -13.64
N PHE A 632 -5.31 6.21 -14.31
CA PHE A 632 -5.74 4.84 -13.99
C PHE A 632 -5.00 3.74 -14.76
N GLN A 633 -3.93 4.10 -15.48
CA GLN A 633 -3.05 3.10 -16.09
C GLN A 633 -2.30 2.31 -15.00
N THR A 634 -2.42 0.99 -15.03
CA THR A 634 -1.87 0.09 -13.99
C THR A 634 -0.45 -0.38 -14.26
N LYS A 635 0.08 -0.11 -15.46
CA LYS A 635 1.39 -0.57 -15.93
C LYS A 635 2.09 0.55 -16.70
N ILE A 636 3.32 0.88 -16.32
CA ILE A 636 4.14 1.88 -17.03
C ILE A 636 5.29 1.17 -17.72
N THR A 637 5.41 1.32 -19.04
CA THR A 637 6.53 0.78 -19.84
C THR A 637 7.79 1.62 -19.67
N ASP A 638 7.64 2.94 -19.84
CA ASP A 638 8.71 3.91 -19.79
C ASP A 638 8.28 5.04 -18.85
N MET A 639 9.04 5.24 -17.78
CA MET A 639 8.67 6.19 -16.73
C MET A 639 8.76 7.63 -17.23
N ASP A 640 9.83 7.98 -17.95
CA ASP A 640 10.07 9.35 -18.40
C ASP A 640 9.00 9.82 -19.39
N SER A 641 8.70 9.01 -20.41
CA SER A 641 7.65 9.31 -21.39
C SER A 641 6.26 9.41 -20.73
N TYR A 642 5.96 8.52 -19.77
CA TYR A 642 4.70 8.54 -19.04
C TYR A 642 4.55 9.81 -18.19
N ILE A 643 5.62 10.22 -17.50
CA ILE A 643 5.66 11.45 -16.70
C ILE A 643 5.49 12.69 -17.58
N ASP A 644 6.14 12.74 -18.75
CA ASP A 644 6.02 13.84 -19.69
C ASP A 644 4.60 13.94 -20.28
N GLU A 645 4.00 12.80 -20.65
CA GLU A 645 2.60 12.75 -21.08
C GLU A 645 1.66 13.21 -19.96
N MET A 646 1.85 12.72 -18.74
CA MET A 646 1.06 13.14 -17.57
C MET A 646 1.17 14.65 -17.32
N LYS A 647 2.38 15.22 -17.27
CA LYS A 647 2.60 16.67 -17.09
C LYS A 647 1.90 17.48 -18.18
N LYS A 648 2.04 17.06 -19.44
CA LYS A 648 1.39 17.70 -20.59
C LYS A 648 -0.13 17.72 -20.42
N HIS A 649 -0.75 16.58 -20.08
CA HIS A 649 -2.20 16.49 -19.98
C HIS A 649 -2.78 17.15 -18.72
N ILE A 650 -2.02 17.21 -17.62
CA ILE A 650 -2.34 18.08 -16.47
C ILE A 650 -2.37 19.54 -16.92
N ASN A 651 -1.33 20.01 -17.63
CA ASN A 651 -1.26 21.41 -18.08
C ASN A 651 -2.40 21.77 -19.04
N ILE A 652 -2.77 20.87 -19.97
CA ILE A 652 -3.92 21.05 -20.87
C ILE A 652 -5.22 21.15 -20.07
N PHE A 653 -5.43 20.25 -19.11
CA PHE A 653 -6.62 20.27 -18.26
C PHE A 653 -6.71 21.56 -17.43
N LEU A 654 -5.62 21.96 -16.77
CA LEU A 654 -5.57 23.18 -15.97
C LEU A 654 -5.75 24.44 -16.83
N TYR A 655 -5.23 24.45 -18.06
CA TYR A 655 -5.51 25.53 -19.02
C TYR A 655 -7.01 25.67 -19.30
N HIS A 656 -7.71 24.56 -19.60
CA HIS A 656 -9.16 24.59 -19.84
C HIS A 656 -9.96 24.99 -18.60
N ILE A 657 -9.55 24.54 -17.41
CA ILE A 657 -10.16 24.94 -16.13
C ILE A 657 -10.04 26.45 -15.93
N THR A 658 -8.85 27.01 -16.11
CA THR A 658 -8.59 28.45 -15.95
C THR A 658 -9.34 29.27 -16.98
N LYS A 659 -9.40 28.79 -18.24
CA LYS A 659 -10.16 29.44 -19.32
C LYS A 659 -11.66 29.49 -18.99
N MET A 660 -12.21 28.45 -18.36
CA MET A 660 -13.60 28.43 -17.90
C MET A 660 -13.82 29.41 -16.74
N SER A 661 -12.97 29.37 -15.71
CA SER A 661 -12.99 30.35 -14.64
C SER A 661 -11.72 30.32 -13.78
N ALA A 662 -11.06 31.45 -13.59
CA ALA A 662 -9.95 31.57 -12.63
C ALA A 662 -10.38 31.31 -11.18
N ARG A 663 -11.69 31.37 -10.85
CA ARG A 663 -12.21 31.12 -9.49
C ARG A 663 -11.94 29.70 -8.99
N TRP A 664 -11.63 28.77 -9.89
CA TRP A 664 -11.21 27.41 -9.53
C TRP A 664 -9.89 27.37 -8.74
N SER A 665 -9.13 28.47 -8.68
CA SER A 665 -7.99 28.64 -7.75
C SER A 665 -8.39 28.52 -6.27
N ASN A 666 -9.69 28.61 -5.95
CA ASN A 666 -10.21 28.35 -4.59
C ASN A 666 -10.39 26.85 -4.27
N LYS A 667 -10.06 25.95 -5.21
CA LYS A 667 -10.18 24.49 -5.03
C LYS A 667 -8.78 23.85 -5.06
N PRO A 668 -8.07 23.78 -3.91
CA PRO A 668 -6.67 23.34 -3.84
C PRO A 668 -6.33 22.01 -4.50
N LYS A 669 -7.31 21.10 -4.64
CA LYS A 669 -7.14 19.80 -5.31
C LYS A 669 -6.64 19.95 -6.76
N TYR A 670 -7.02 21.01 -7.49
CA TYR A 670 -6.47 21.28 -8.81
C TYR A 670 -4.97 21.58 -8.78
N HIS A 671 -4.51 22.38 -7.81
CA HIS A 671 -3.08 22.64 -7.64
C HIS A 671 -2.34 21.37 -7.21
N GLN A 672 -2.93 20.54 -6.34
CA GLN A 672 -2.32 19.26 -5.93
C GLN A 672 -2.05 18.33 -7.13
N LEU A 673 -2.85 18.38 -8.21
CA LEU A 673 -2.55 17.60 -9.42
C LEU A 673 -1.18 17.94 -10.03
N THR A 674 -0.70 19.18 -9.89
CA THR A 674 0.64 19.57 -10.39
C THR A 674 1.79 18.81 -9.71
N HIS A 675 1.51 18.16 -8.57
CA HIS A 675 2.45 17.34 -7.82
C HIS A 675 2.30 15.83 -8.04
N LEU A 676 1.28 15.40 -8.81
CA LEU A 676 1.08 13.98 -9.13
C LEU A 676 2.26 13.36 -9.91
N PRO A 677 2.93 14.07 -10.84
CA PRO A 677 4.10 13.53 -11.53
C PRO A 677 5.24 13.15 -10.57
N GLN A 678 5.53 13.98 -9.56
CA GLN A 678 6.59 13.71 -8.58
C GLN A 678 6.24 12.48 -7.72
N GLY A 679 4.97 12.32 -7.33
CA GLY A 679 4.50 11.11 -6.65
C GLY A 679 4.63 9.86 -7.53
N THR A 680 4.32 10.00 -8.83
CA THR A 680 4.43 8.91 -9.81
C THR A 680 5.88 8.48 -10.04
N GLU A 681 6.79 9.43 -10.19
CA GLU A 681 8.23 9.17 -10.32
C GLU A 681 8.76 8.45 -9.07
N ARG A 682 8.28 8.85 -7.89
CA ARG A 682 8.71 8.31 -6.61
C ARG A 682 8.20 6.88 -6.35
N PHE A 683 6.93 6.60 -6.65
CA PHE A 683 6.23 5.38 -6.22
C PHE A 683 5.77 4.46 -7.37
N GLY A 684 5.87 4.89 -8.62
CA GLY A 684 5.30 4.20 -9.77
C GLY A 684 3.90 4.73 -10.10
N ASN A 685 3.08 3.92 -10.79
CA ASN A 685 1.79 4.40 -11.26
C ASN A 685 0.83 4.83 -10.11
N PRO A 686 -0.08 5.79 -10.34
CA PRO A 686 -0.93 6.34 -9.29
C PRO A 686 -1.85 5.34 -8.57
N SER A 687 -2.13 4.18 -9.18
CA SER A 687 -2.93 3.14 -8.52
C SER A 687 -2.20 2.48 -7.34
N LEU A 688 -0.86 2.54 -7.29
CA LEU A 688 -0.05 1.98 -6.22
C LEU A 688 -0.16 2.72 -4.88
N PHE A 689 -0.57 3.99 -4.92
CA PHE A 689 -0.75 4.85 -3.76
C PHE A 689 -2.18 5.41 -3.63
N ALA A 690 -3.16 4.70 -4.19
CA ALA A 690 -4.58 4.99 -3.98
C ALA A 690 -5.07 4.46 -2.63
N SER A 691 -6.02 5.16 -1.99
CA SER A 691 -6.58 4.78 -0.68
C SER A 691 -7.78 3.83 -0.75
N GLU A 692 -8.32 3.53 -1.95
CA GLU A 692 -9.55 2.72 -2.13
C GLU A 692 -9.55 1.41 -1.32
N LYS A 693 -8.42 0.69 -1.30
CA LYS A 693 -8.29 -0.56 -0.53
C LYS A 693 -8.46 -0.35 0.98
N PHE A 694 -7.87 0.71 1.53
CA PHE A 694 -7.95 1.03 2.96
C PHE A 694 -9.34 1.53 3.34
N GLU A 695 -9.95 2.36 2.49
CA GLU A 695 -11.32 2.85 2.72
C GLU A 695 -12.35 1.72 2.67
N SER A 696 -12.15 0.74 1.78
CA SER A 696 -13.00 -0.45 1.78
C SER A 696 -12.89 -1.19 3.13
N TYR A 697 -11.69 -1.24 3.72
CA TYR A 697 -11.43 -1.88 5.01
C TYR A 697 -12.05 -1.14 6.20
N ASN A 698 -12.34 0.16 6.09
CA ASN A 698 -13.07 0.91 7.14
C ASN A 698 -14.45 0.31 7.45
N SER A 699 -15.06 -0.39 6.50
CA SER A 699 -16.30 -1.14 6.75
C SER A 699 -16.11 -2.32 7.71
N VAL A 700 -14.96 -2.99 7.67
CA VAL A 700 -14.57 -4.05 8.61
C VAL A 700 -14.42 -3.49 10.02
N LEU A 701 -13.71 -2.36 10.18
CA LEU A 701 -13.57 -1.70 11.48
C LEU A 701 -14.93 -1.28 12.04
N ARG A 702 -15.82 -0.74 11.20
CA ARG A 702 -17.20 -0.42 11.59
C ARG A 702 -17.94 -1.64 12.13
N HIS A 703 -17.83 -2.76 11.42
CA HIS A 703 -18.47 -4.00 11.85
C HIS A 703 -17.94 -4.49 13.20
N ALA A 704 -16.62 -4.39 13.44
CA ALA A 704 -16.02 -4.69 14.74
C ALA A 704 -16.48 -3.72 15.85
N SER A 705 -16.59 -2.42 15.55
CA SER A 705 -17.04 -1.39 16.49
C SER A 705 -18.48 -1.62 16.95
N VAL A 706 -19.39 -2.00 16.03
CA VAL A 706 -20.78 -2.35 16.34
C VAL A 706 -20.88 -3.51 17.35
N HIS A 707 -19.93 -4.45 17.30
CA HIS A 707 -19.84 -5.61 18.19
C HIS A 707 -19.01 -5.37 19.47
N SER A 708 -18.53 -4.14 19.71
CA SER A 708 -17.81 -3.78 20.94
C SER A 708 -18.75 -3.59 22.14
N ASN A 709 -18.21 -3.63 23.36
CA ASN A 709 -18.99 -3.31 24.57
C ASN A 709 -19.27 -1.80 24.74
N ARG A 710 -18.74 -0.96 23.84
CA ARG A 710 -18.87 0.51 23.82
C ARG A 710 -18.28 1.27 25.01
N HIS A 711 -17.75 0.60 26.03
CA HIS A 711 -17.08 1.24 27.17
C HIS A 711 -15.64 1.64 26.83
N SER A 712 -14.92 0.77 26.12
CA SER A 712 -13.58 1.06 25.60
C SER A 712 -13.46 0.49 24.18
N PRO A 713 -14.08 1.15 23.19
CA PRO A 713 -14.17 0.60 21.84
C PRO A 713 -12.80 0.28 21.22
N GLY A 714 -11.81 1.15 21.40
CA GLY A 714 -10.46 0.93 20.88
C GLY A 714 -9.82 -0.37 21.37
N ARG A 715 -9.99 -0.70 22.66
CA ARG A 715 -9.49 -1.95 23.25
C ARG A 715 -10.20 -3.17 22.66
N ASP A 716 -11.52 -3.13 22.52
CA ASP A 716 -12.30 -4.27 22.03
C ASP A 716 -12.12 -4.51 20.53
N ILE A 717 -12.00 -3.44 19.75
CA ILE A 717 -11.66 -3.51 18.32
C ILE A 717 -10.25 -4.11 18.17
N ALA A 718 -9.28 -3.64 18.94
CA ALA A 718 -7.93 -4.23 18.95
C ALA A 718 -7.94 -5.72 19.32
N LYS A 719 -8.76 -6.16 20.29
CA LYS A 719 -8.94 -7.59 20.59
C LYS A 719 -9.49 -8.37 19.41
N THR A 720 -10.47 -7.80 18.72
CA THR A 720 -11.10 -8.44 17.56
C THR A 720 -10.10 -8.65 16.43
N PHE A 721 -9.33 -7.62 16.08
CA PHE A 721 -8.28 -7.72 15.07
C PHE A 721 -7.10 -8.60 15.51
N ALA A 722 -6.73 -8.59 16.79
CA ALA A 722 -5.71 -9.51 17.30
C ALA A 722 -6.16 -10.98 17.15
N ASN A 723 -7.42 -11.28 17.46
CA ASN A 723 -7.96 -12.62 17.25
C ASN A 723 -8.01 -13.01 15.76
N TYR A 724 -8.29 -12.05 14.87
CA TYR A 724 -8.23 -12.28 13.42
C TYR A 724 -6.82 -12.62 12.95
N GLN A 725 -5.81 -11.86 13.39
CA GLN A 725 -4.41 -12.09 13.03
C GLN A 725 -3.90 -13.45 13.49
N VAL A 726 -4.21 -13.84 14.74
CA VAL A 726 -3.91 -15.18 15.28
C VAL A 726 -4.52 -16.28 14.41
N MET A 727 -5.77 -16.10 13.98
CA MET A 727 -6.47 -17.11 13.18
C MET A 727 -5.94 -17.20 11.76
N ARG A 728 -5.54 -16.09 11.13
CA ARG A 728 -4.82 -16.12 9.84
C ARG A 728 -3.58 -17.00 9.92
N LEU A 729 -2.78 -16.81 10.97
CA LEU A 729 -1.52 -17.53 11.16
C LEU A 729 -1.72 -19.02 11.45
N ILE A 730 -2.73 -19.36 12.25
CA ILE A 730 -3.07 -20.76 12.54
C ILE A 730 -3.58 -21.47 11.29
N LEU A 731 -4.48 -20.82 10.55
CA LEU A 731 -5.05 -21.37 9.33
C LEU A 731 -4.00 -21.50 8.21
N SER A 732 -2.97 -20.64 8.20
CA SER A 732 -1.85 -20.76 7.27
C SER A 732 -0.84 -21.85 7.65
N GLY A 733 -1.04 -22.55 8.77
CA GLY A 733 -0.06 -23.52 9.29
C GLY A 733 1.24 -22.88 9.78
N GLY A 734 1.21 -21.58 10.12
CA GLY A 734 2.41 -20.86 10.51
C GLY A 734 2.96 -21.32 11.86
N ARG A 735 4.29 -21.31 11.98
CA ARG A 735 5.01 -21.66 13.21
C ARG A 735 4.81 -20.55 14.24
N LEU A 736 4.15 -20.87 15.34
CA LEU A 736 3.90 -19.95 16.46
C LEU A 736 4.98 -20.15 17.53
N TYR A 737 5.50 -19.08 18.10
CA TYR A 737 6.32 -19.20 19.31
C TYR A 737 5.42 -19.13 20.53
N ASP A 738 5.36 -20.20 21.31
CA ASP A 738 4.70 -20.22 22.61
C ASP A 738 5.65 -19.66 23.67
N HIS A 739 5.45 -18.40 24.02
CA HIS A 739 6.26 -17.71 25.04
C HIS A 739 6.01 -18.21 26.48
N VAL A 740 4.96 -19.01 26.70
CA VAL A 740 4.68 -19.63 28.00
C VAL A 740 5.48 -20.93 28.12
N ALA A 741 5.55 -21.70 27.03
CA ALA A 741 6.31 -22.94 26.96
C ALA A 741 7.80 -22.74 26.64
N ASP A 742 8.17 -21.55 26.14
CA ASP A 742 9.46 -21.26 25.51
C ASP A 742 9.79 -22.22 24.35
N THR A 743 8.75 -22.64 23.61
CA THR A 743 8.88 -23.57 22.47
C THR A 743 8.08 -23.11 21.27
N PHE A 744 8.46 -23.57 20.09
CA PHE A 744 7.65 -23.36 18.89
C PHE A 744 6.57 -24.42 18.79
N MET A 745 5.38 -23.99 18.39
CA MET A 745 4.23 -24.84 18.16
C MET A 745 3.71 -24.63 16.73
N GLU A 746 3.34 -25.72 16.08
CA GLU A 746 2.77 -25.70 14.74
C GLU A 746 1.32 -26.18 14.79
N PRO A 747 0.38 -25.51 14.10
CA PRO A 747 -0.96 -26.02 13.94
C PRO A 747 -0.94 -27.42 13.32
N SER A 748 -1.82 -28.28 13.80
CA SER A 748 -2.03 -29.59 13.21
C SER A 748 -2.41 -29.47 11.73
N GLU A 749 -1.99 -30.45 10.92
CA GLU A 749 -2.26 -30.45 9.48
C GLU A 749 -3.76 -30.42 9.16
N ASN A 750 -4.63 -30.94 10.03
CA ASN A 750 -6.08 -30.86 9.82
C ASN A 750 -6.62 -29.44 9.89
N VAL A 751 -6.00 -28.57 10.70
CA VAL A 751 -6.39 -27.16 10.80
C VAL A 751 -5.98 -26.41 9.54
N SER A 752 -4.73 -26.57 9.08
CA SER A 752 -4.25 -25.91 7.86
C SER A 752 -4.91 -26.46 6.59
N LYS A 753 -5.17 -27.77 6.51
CA LYS A 753 -5.90 -28.40 5.38
C LYS A 753 -7.29 -27.81 5.18
N VAL A 754 -7.98 -27.40 6.24
CA VAL A 754 -9.30 -26.76 6.11
C VAL A 754 -9.18 -25.45 5.32
N PHE A 755 -8.16 -24.64 5.60
CA PHE A 755 -7.93 -23.40 4.87
C PHE A 755 -7.38 -23.63 3.46
N GLN A 756 -6.50 -24.62 3.30
CA GLN A 756 -5.92 -24.98 2.01
C GLN A 756 -6.96 -25.53 1.02
N ASN A 757 -7.90 -26.34 1.50
CA ASN A 757 -8.83 -27.08 0.64
C ASN A 757 -10.17 -26.36 0.41
N GLU A 758 -10.57 -25.44 1.28
CA GLU A 758 -11.89 -24.79 1.21
C GLU A 758 -11.78 -23.29 0.90
N VAL A 759 -11.91 -22.95 -0.38
CA VAL A 759 -11.85 -21.57 -0.89
C VAL A 759 -12.86 -20.65 -0.20
N ARG A 760 -14.03 -21.13 0.22
CA ARG A 760 -15.02 -20.30 0.94
C ARG A 760 -14.50 -19.83 2.31
N ILE A 761 -13.65 -20.62 2.97
CA ILE A 761 -13.02 -20.21 4.22
C ILE A 761 -11.89 -19.21 3.95
N GLN A 762 -11.17 -19.34 2.84
CA GLN A 762 -10.22 -18.31 2.39
C GLN A 762 -10.95 -16.98 2.15
N HIS A 763 -12.07 -16.99 1.42
CA HIS A 763 -12.90 -15.80 1.18
C HIS A 763 -13.45 -15.21 2.48
N LEU A 764 -13.84 -16.04 3.45
CA LEU A 764 -14.26 -15.58 4.79
C LEU A 764 -13.15 -14.82 5.53
N MET A 765 -11.89 -15.22 5.30
CA MET A 765 -10.71 -14.54 5.83
C MET A 765 -10.22 -13.42 4.91
N GLY A 766 -10.95 -13.08 3.84
CA GLY A 766 -10.58 -12.00 2.92
C GLY A 766 -9.46 -12.35 1.93
N LEU A 767 -9.13 -13.65 1.78
CA LEU A 767 -8.14 -14.15 0.82
C LEU A 767 -8.86 -14.76 -0.38
N ASN A 768 -8.49 -14.32 -1.58
CA ASN A 768 -8.93 -14.89 -2.84
C ASN A 768 -7.70 -15.34 -3.63
N GLN A 769 -7.39 -16.63 -3.60
CA GLN A 769 -6.21 -17.18 -4.28
C GLN A 769 -6.37 -17.34 -5.80
N GLY A 770 -7.54 -17.01 -6.35
CA GLY A 770 -7.91 -17.40 -7.71
C GLY A 770 -8.07 -18.91 -7.78
N GLN A 771 -9.25 -19.41 -8.13
CA GLN A 771 -9.33 -20.82 -8.50
C GLN A 771 -8.42 -21.03 -9.73
N SER A 772 -7.74 -22.19 -9.82
CA SER A 772 -7.14 -22.67 -11.08
C SER A 772 -8.24 -23.03 -12.10
N THR A 773 -9.17 -22.12 -12.32
CA THR A 773 -10.10 -22.19 -13.44
C THR A 773 -9.26 -22.00 -14.69
N ILE A 774 -9.15 -23.06 -15.49
CA ILE A 774 -8.52 -22.98 -16.80
C ILE A 774 -9.43 -22.09 -17.66
N TYR A 775 -8.93 -20.93 -18.04
CA TYR A 775 -9.60 -20.04 -18.97
C TYR A 775 -9.13 -20.33 -20.41
N PRO A 776 -10.00 -20.11 -21.42
CA PRO A 776 -11.40 -19.71 -21.29
C PRO A 776 -12.29 -20.82 -20.72
N ALA A 777 -13.35 -20.43 -19.99
CA ALA A 777 -14.27 -21.34 -19.32
C ALA A 777 -15.73 -21.04 -19.69
N LEU A 778 -16.57 -22.07 -19.79
CA LEU A 778 -17.99 -21.91 -20.10
C LEU A 778 -18.71 -21.15 -18.96
N ARG A 779 -19.46 -20.09 -19.30
CA ARG A 779 -20.30 -19.36 -18.34
C ARG A 779 -21.77 -19.75 -18.47
N ILE A 780 -22.33 -19.63 -19.67
CA ILE A 780 -23.73 -19.99 -19.96
C ILE A 780 -23.76 -20.91 -21.17
N GLU A 781 -24.26 -22.12 -20.96
CA GLU A 781 -24.37 -23.15 -21.99
C GLU A 781 -25.49 -22.84 -22.99
N ASN A 782 -26.68 -22.50 -22.49
CA ASN A 782 -27.88 -22.47 -23.31
C ASN A 782 -28.06 -21.11 -24.01
N VAL A 783 -28.01 -21.15 -25.34
CA VAL A 783 -28.35 -20.01 -26.20
C VAL A 783 -29.88 -19.94 -26.35
N PRO A 784 -30.53 -18.78 -26.11
CA PRO A 784 -31.95 -18.62 -26.37
C PRO A 784 -32.30 -18.93 -27.83
N GLU A 785 -33.45 -19.57 -28.09
CA GLU A 785 -33.87 -19.99 -29.45
C GLU A 785 -33.73 -18.90 -30.51
N LYS A 786 -34.07 -17.65 -30.18
CA LYS A 786 -33.98 -16.49 -31.08
C LYS A 786 -32.54 -16.12 -31.50
N ARG A 787 -31.53 -16.60 -30.78
CA ARG A 787 -30.10 -16.32 -31.01
C ARG A 787 -29.34 -17.56 -31.50
N LYS A 788 -30.02 -18.70 -31.71
CA LYS A 788 -29.40 -19.87 -32.29
C LYS A 788 -29.00 -19.61 -33.74
N LYS A 789 -27.78 -19.97 -34.08
CA LYS A 789 -27.18 -19.84 -35.41
C LYS A 789 -26.59 -21.18 -35.83
N GLU A 790 -26.40 -21.41 -37.12
CA GLU A 790 -25.64 -22.56 -37.62
C GLU A 790 -24.13 -22.31 -37.49
N ALA A 791 -23.35 -23.40 -37.41
CA ALA A 791 -21.90 -23.31 -37.30
C ALA A 791 -21.32 -22.68 -38.58
N PRO A 792 -20.48 -21.63 -38.48
CA PRO A 792 -19.92 -20.96 -39.66
C PRO A 792 -19.10 -21.91 -40.54
N SER A 793 -19.30 -21.86 -41.87
CA SER A 793 -18.58 -22.72 -42.83
C SER A 793 -17.06 -22.61 -42.69
N VAL A 794 -16.54 -21.38 -42.50
CA VAL A 794 -15.12 -21.10 -42.29
C VAL A 794 -14.56 -21.83 -41.06
N MET A 795 -15.36 -22.01 -40.01
CA MET A 795 -14.97 -22.74 -38.80
C MET A 795 -14.90 -24.24 -39.07
N LEU A 796 -15.89 -24.78 -39.79
CA LEU A 796 -15.98 -26.19 -40.16
C LEU A 796 -14.86 -26.60 -41.12
N GLU A 797 -14.54 -25.76 -42.11
CA GLU A 797 -13.45 -25.98 -43.07
C GLU A 797 -12.07 -26.01 -42.39
N ARG A 798 -11.83 -25.12 -41.41
CA ARG A 798 -10.58 -25.09 -40.65
C ARG A 798 -10.44 -26.23 -39.64
N ASN A 799 -11.55 -26.87 -39.27
CA ASN A 799 -11.59 -27.92 -38.26
C ASN A 799 -12.48 -29.11 -38.69
N PRO A 800 -12.15 -29.80 -39.80
CA PRO A 800 -13.05 -30.78 -40.41
C PRO A 800 -13.33 -32.00 -39.52
N ASN A 801 -12.44 -32.28 -38.56
CA ASN A 801 -12.56 -33.41 -37.63
C ASN A 801 -13.23 -33.06 -36.29
N LYS A 802 -13.62 -31.79 -36.07
CA LYS A 802 -14.25 -31.36 -34.82
C LYS A 802 -15.75 -31.14 -35.02
N LYS A 803 -16.55 -31.51 -34.02
CA LYS A 803 -17.97 -31.14 -33.92
C LYS A 803 -18.10 -29.95 -32.98
N PHE A 804 -19.06 -29.08 -33.24
CA PHE A 804 -19.25 -27.84 -32.49
C PHE A 804 -20.66 -27.72 -31.94
N ARG A 805 -20.78 -27.03 -30.81
CA ARG A 805 -22.05 -26.56 -30.26
C ARG A 805 -21.98 -25.07 -29.98
N GLN A 806 -23.07 -24.36 -30.21
CA GLN A 806 -23.13 -22.94 -29.87
C GLN A 806 -23.28 -22.80 -28.34
N VAL A 807 -22.62 -21.80 -27.77
CA VAL A 807 -22.73 -21.42 -26.36
C VAL A 807 -23.06 -19.94 -26.25
N ASP A 808 -23.68 -19.51 -25.16
CA ASP A 808 -24.14 -18.11 -25.01
C ASP A 808 -23.02 -17.19 -24.54
N SER A 809 -22.19 -17.68 -23.61
CA SER A 809 -21.10 -16.89 -23.04
C SER A 809 -19.95 -17.70 -22.46
N ILE A 810 -18.75 -17.12 -22.50
CA ILE A 810 -17.52 -17.67 -21.94
C ILE A 810 -16.85 -16.64 -21.02
N ARG A 811 -16.13 -17.11 -20.00
CA ARG A 811 -15.19 -16.30 -19.23
C ARG A 811 -13.80 -16.47 -19.81
N ILE A 812 -13.11 -15.37 -20.07
CA ILE A 812 -11.70 -15.39 -20.51
C ILE A 812 -10.73 -15.13 -19.36
N ASN A 813 -11.22 -14.61 -18.23
CA ASN A 813 -10.56 -14.58 -16.93
C ASN A 813 -11.60 -14.41 -15.81
N GLU A 814 -11.17 -14.13 -14.57
CA GLU A 814 -12.05 -13.97 -13.41
C GLU A 814 -13.04 -12.80 -13.55
N HIS A 815 -12.69 -11.78 -14.34
CA HIS A 815 -13.43 -10.52 -14.43
C HIS A 815 -14.10 -10.31 -15.79
N GLU A 816 -13.53 -10.87 -16.85
CA GLU A 816 -13.97 -10.62 -18.22
C GLU A 816 -14.79 -11.79 -18.78
N VAL A 817 -15.91 -11.42 -19.36
CA VAL A 817 -16.82 -12.32 -20.04
C VAL A 817 -16.91 -11.88 -21.49
N VAL A 818 -17.01 -12.86 -22.38
CA VAL A 818 -17.36 -12.66 -23.78
C VAL A 818 -18.72 -13.28 -24.05
N ASP A 819 -19.65 -12.45 -24.52
CA ASP A 819 -21.00 -12.80 -24.96
C ASP A 819 -21.15 -12.44 -26.46
N ALA A 820 -22.24 -12.89 -27.09
CA ALA A 820 -22.63 -12.37 -28.40
C ALA A 820 -22.85 -10.84 -28.36
N ASP A 821 -22.58 -10.18 -29.48
CA ASP A 821 -22.66 -8.73 -29.73
C ASP A 821 -21.63 -7.86 -28.97
N MET A 822 -20.75 -8.45 -28.15
CA MET A 822 -19.63 -7.75 -27.53
C MET A 822 -18.50 -7.46 -28.51
N PHE A 823 -17.73 -6.41 -28.24
CA PHE A 823 -16.48 -6.11 -28.94
C PHE A 823 -15.29 -6.68 -28.17
N VAL A 824 -14.40 -7.37 -28.87
CA VAL A 824 -13.17 -7.96 -28.32
C VAL A 824 -11.94 -7.45 -29.08
N LEU A 825 -10.83 -7.28 -28.37
CA LEU A 825 -9.52 -7.08 -28.99
C LEU A 825 -8.88 -8.43 -29.25
N VAL A 826 -8.64 -8.75 -30.52
CA VAL A 826 -8.01 -10.01 -30.94
C VAL A 826 -6.53 -9.78 -31.19
N GLU A 827 -5.70 -10.62 -30.59
CA GLU A 827 -4.27 -10.70 -30.84
C GLU A 827 -3.96 -12.02 -31.54
N LEU A 828 -3.38 -11.94 -32.73
CA LEU A 828 -3.04 -13.12 -33.51
C LEU A 828 -1.72 -13.74 -33.01
N PRO A 829 -1.54 -15.07 -33.13
CA PRO A 829 -0.29 -15.74 -32.76
C PRO A 829 0.94 -15.11 -33.42
N ASN A 830 2.10 -15.23 -32.77
CA ASN A 830 3.41 -14.76 -33.26
C ASN A 830 3.52 -13.24 -33.47
N GLY A 831 2.79 -12.43 -32.70
CA GLY A 831 2.87 -10.97 -32.79
C GLY A 831 2.20 -10.40 -34.05
N GLY A 832 1.22 -11.11 -34.60
CA GLY A 832 0.42 -10.63 -35.72
C GLY A 832 -0.38 -9.35 -35.38
N PRO A 833 -0.93 -8.66 -36.40
CA PRO A 833 -1.64 -7.41 -36.19
C PRO A 833 -2.87 -7.61 -35.28
N LYS A 834 -3.00 -6.76 -34.26
CA LYS A 834 -4.20 -6.72 -33.42
C LYS A 834 -5.37 -6.08 -34.16
N PHE A 835 -6.56 -6.60 -33.98
CA PHE A 835 -7.78 -6.01 -34.54
C PHE A 835 -8.96 -6.09 -33.56
N ILE A 836 -9.97 -5.25 -33.76
CA ILE A 836 -11.21 -5.31 -32.98
C ILE A 836 -12.22 -6.16 -33.74
N GLY A 837 -12.84 -7.12 -33.06
CA GLY A 837 -13.91 -7.95 -33.60
C GLY A 837 -15.20 -7.80 -32.80
N GLN A 838 -16.35 -7.75 -33.47
CA GLN A 838 -17.65 -7.90 -32.82
C GLN A 838 -18.08 -9.37 -32.84
N VAL A 839 -18.46 -9.92 -31.69
CA VAL A 839 -18.82 -11.33 -31.54
C VAL A 839 -20.19 -11.61 -32.15
N ILE A 840 -20.22 -12.41 -33.21
CA ILE A 840 -21.45 -12.87 -33.87
C ILE A 840 -22.01 -14.10 -33.16
N GLY A 841 -21.14 -14.98 -32.69
CA GLY A 841 -21.50 -16.21 -32.00
C GLY A 841 -20.29 -16.92 -31.40
N LEU A 842 -20.55 -17.70 -30.36
CA LEU A 842 -19.56 -18.46 -29.61
C LEU A 842 -19.82 -19.95 -29.77
N TRP A 843 -18.76 -20.71 -29.97
CA TRP A 843 -18.83 -22.13 -30.24
C TRP A 843 -17.85 -22.89 -29.35
N GLN A 844 -18.27 -24.03 -28.82
CA GLN A 844 -17.40 -24.95 -28.09
C GLN A 844 -17.19 -26.20 -28.93
N ALA A 845 -15.94 -26.65 -29.05
CA ALA A 845 -15.64 -27.95 -29.66
C ALA A 845 -16.09 -29.09 -28.74
N LEU A 846 -16.58 -30.17 -29.33
CA LEU A 846 -16.96 -31.39 -28.61
C LEU A 846 -15.74 -32.32 -28.46
N PRO A 847 -15.64 -33.07 -27.35
CA PRO A 847 -16.66 -33.29 -26.30
C PRO A 847 -16.82 -32.11 -25.32
N LYS A 848 -17.92 -32.07 -24.54
CA LYS A 848 -18.35 -30.89 -23.74
C LYS A 848 -17.32 -30.47 -22.67
N GLU A 849 -16.44 -31.39 -22.31
CA GLU A 849 -15.38 -31.24 -21.32
C GLU A 849 -14.17 -30.47 -21.90
N SER A 850 -14.14 -30.19 -23.21
CA SER A 850 -13.05 -29.43 -23.83
C SER A 850 -13.16 -27.93 -23.54
N ASN A 851 -12.05 -27.29 -23.12
CA ASN A 851 -11.95 -25.83 -22.99
C ASN A 851 -11.52 -25.15 -24.30
N SER A 852 -11.95 -25.72 -25.45
CA SER A 852 -11.65 -25.16 -26.77
C SER A 852 -12.88 -24.42 -27.27
N PHE A 853 -12.81 -23.08 -27.20
CA PHE A 853 -13.86 -22.18 -27.66
C PHE A 853 -13.43 -21.43 -28.91
N PHE A 854 -14.38 -21.12 -29.77
CA PHE A 854 -14.19 -20.42 -31.04
C PHE A 854 -15.14 -19.23 -31.10
N LEU A 855 -14.59 -18.09 -31.49
CA LEU A 855 -15.34 -16.86 -31.67
C LEU A 855 -15.53 -16.63 -33.17
N HIS A 856 -16.78 -16.50 -33.60
CA HIS A 856 -17.12 -15.98 -34.92
C HIS A 856 -17.30 -14.47 -34.83
N LEU A 857 -16.51 -13.71 -35.59
CA LEU A 857 -16.38 -12.26 -35.42
C LEU A 857 -16.59 -11.51 -36.74
N PHE A 858 -17.25 -10.36 -36.69
CA PHE A 858 -17.12 -9.32 -37.72
C PHE A 858 -15.88 -8.49 -37.42
N GLN A 859 -14.96 -8.40 -38.37
CA GLN A 859 -13.75 -7.60 -38.20
C GLN A 859 -14.04 -6.10 -38.37
N TYR A 860 -13.46 -5.28 -37.49
CA TYR A 860 -13.48 -3.82 -37.56
C TYR A 860 -12.08 -3.27 -37.84
N THR A 861 -12.03 -2.24 -38.69
CA THR A 861 -10.82 -1.46 -38.92
C THR A 861 -10.92 -0.08 -38.28
N LYS A 862 -9.77 0.43 -37.88
CA LYS A 862 -9.63 1.77 -37.33
C LYS A 862 -9.78 2.80 -38.44
N VAL A 863 -10.64 3.79 -38.21
CA VAL A 863 -10.77 4.95 -39.10
C VAL A 863 -9.57 5.88 -38.88
N PRO A 864 -8.87 6.32 -39.95
CA PRO A 864 -7.70 7.19 -39.86
C PRO A 864 -8.00 8.56 -39.22
N GLU A 865 -9.20 9.09 -39.44
CA GLU A 865 -9.63 10.36 -38.88
C GLU A 865 -10.10 10.23 -37.42
N ILE A 866 -9.91 11.28 -36.64
CA ILE A 866 -10.46 11.41 -35.28
C ILE A 866 -11.83 12.09 -35.40
N HIS A 867 -12.86 11.55 -34.74
CA HIS A 867 -14.20 12.12 -34.80
C HIS A 867 -14.21 13.51 -34.15
N LYS A 868 -14.59 14.55 -34.90
CA LYS A 868 -14.48 15.95 -34.46
C LYS A 868 -15.29 16.27 -33.19
N PHE A 869 -16.42 15.60 -32.99
CA PHE A 869 -17.29 15.87 -31.85
C PHE A 869 -16.88 15.13 -30.57
N TYR A 870 -16.46 13.87 -30.69
CA TYR A 870 -16.08 13.03 -29.53
C TYR A 870 -14.57 13.07 -29.24
N ASN A 871 -13.78 13.54 -30.21
CA ASN A 871 -12.33 13.48 -30.24
C ASN A 871 -11.78 12.07 -29.97
N MET A 872 -12.47 11.07 -30.51
CA MET A 872 -12.17 9.64 -30.37
C MET A 872 -11.93 9.00 -31.73
N ARG A 873 -11.19 7.90 -31.73
CA ARG A 873 -10.99 7.05 -32.92
C ARG A 873 -12.24 6.22 -33.17
N GLU A 874 -12.77 6.29 -34.38
CA GLU A 874 -13.87 5.43 -34.81
C GLU A 874 -13.34 4.11 -35.35
N PHE A 875 -14.21 3.10 -35.29
CA PHE A 875 -14.01 1.80 -35.92
C PHE A 875 -15.18 1.52 -36.84
N LYS A 876 -14.89 1.00 -38.04
CA LYS A 876 -15.91 0.59 -39.02
C LYS A 876 -15.75 -0.88 -39.36
N THR A 877 -16.86 -1.57 -39.51
CA THR A 877 -16.87 -2.96 -39.98
C THR A 877 -16.28 -3.05 -41.38
N ILE A 878 -15.46 -4.07 -41.60
CA ILE A 878 -14.95 -4.44 -42.93
C ILE A 878 -15.82 -5.57 -43.53
N ASN A 879 -16.88 -6.00 -42.82
CA ASN A 879 -17.76 -7.13 -43.16
C ASN A 879 -17.00 -8.39 -43.58
N ASN A 880 -15.83 -8.61 -42.97
CA ASN A 880 -15.04 -9.81 -43.16
C ASN A 880 -15.28 -10.71 -41.95
N ASP A 881 -15.81 -11.90 -42.20
CA ASP A 881 -16.12 -12.90 -41.17
C ASP A 881 -14.86 -13.69 -40.83
N VAL A 882 -14.48 -13.66 -39.56
CA VAL A 882 -13.28 -14.37 -39.08
C VAL A 882 -13.68 -15.31 -37.95
N CYS A 883 -13.16 -16.53 -37.98
CA CYS A 883 -13.23 -17.45 -36.86
C CYS A 883 -11.85 -17.52 -36.19
N VAL A 884 -11.81 -17.22 -34.89
CA VAL A 884 -10.60 -17.28 -34.07
C VAL A 884 -10.77 -18.31 -32.96
N ASP A 885 -9.69 -19.03 -32.66
CA ASP A 885 -9.61 -19.81 -31.43
C ASP A 885 -9.47 -18.84 -30.25
N SER A 886 -10.06 -19.19 -29.13
CA SER A 886 -10.05 -18.42 -27.90
C SER A 886 -8.74 -18.52 -27.09
N GLN A 887 -7.84 -19.44 -27.47
CA GLN A 887 -6.51 -19.63 -26.86
C GLN A 887 -5.42 -18.79 -27.51
#